data_AF-A0A2E5RYN0-F1
#
_entry.id   AF-A0A2E5RYN0-F1
#
_cell.length_a   1.000
_cell.length_b   1.000
_cell.length_c   1.000
_cell.angle_alpha   90.00
_cell.angle_beta   90.00
_cell.angle_gamma   90.00
#
_symmetry.space_group_name_H-M   'P 1'
#
loop_
_entity.id
_entity.type
_entity.pdbx_description
1 polymer ?
#
loop_
_entity_poly.entity_id
_entity_poly.type
_entity_poly.pdbx_seq_one_letter_code
_entity_poly.pdbx_strand_id
1 'polypeptide(L)'
;MKRWQRNKTGDLMGPHLHGKLQWRRFSSLIRAPHFWLILLAFALNLACSNTSKDWKGTLFQDGLSQPDVTLFTLLNDYPALKSVFLQADPKEFNVKLDASMAFHDNAAIDALRTVEKMSLDPNSALRPVLLRASTLINRLRTQDQTAYEASLELMERIRNGEAPFLSVAIPLSHAGLNKLYSDKSEAELRDDFNEVADDLESADTVDLLHDIEDFLYKATIQNVNARTGLEKVVEALGDSSLNGDRYLKRKLVAMLGGLGDMLGQRAGFSDYRSPDYAVKQLIVNLENYNTASTGPESANIYDSQWAYSQTTLGAGKNAELKNVLVDLYQWVRDLLQPPSSYVVDSSTPILETLSIRLNELGFANDIDGVDASLGRMLELDLNGLDRDSNNSSYSVSALESLLFMIVLGDVYGYQWANTPPFSSSTPTITGHSNSGNGGVLTLGDSVFALQSKIRGDDTLSLIRFLYDSRADNKVYKNGSVFLFDINAPALMFLQGNSRGAMNNINNQSSADAIYSQTLPFMLNWVKKVIYDGYGPYSSSDMGPGANYSTSWNTDEYRITVDRLGSSAGTHQVGIGGVEDPGGNGTSYTINEIPIAGREVSSREEAFYKNFQWLLYEKRFVLVIPVHARLGASQIQHATYITVVANGVIGLMNAKPYCDYNLNTCDRDDNGRWLKAGFFIKPDVKQVADTNLVLSNTPGDSVVYVEAWGYGLDGQQSFSFADEVLYGALYDSILYPQPPTLFSGLIPPALSKNAPALERLGFHNSVSVSSSQTDTYWSHRNKLLPLVVALVASLDDQTDTGTSKNAYKLLTNLARVMVRPYLSRGNDPVSGVSNVYNLQIYGSGATFGVRSPSMDASDYYPDSGLRSILSLLIEDQRRYQDGLLNLVSKTDLLSDVTGMLAEFGGSERAAGRDKLLNGMLQILDEVKVNSESPTPAQFNIETVITDLRDDLADYPDNRPSDLESTEWDDVSDAVSCIFDILANDSVYSIVPNADGLLEVLIVSQPTQAEVSSMLDLVGVMLTEADGVTQSYLISDILSSDVPNLLRSSAPHARGLIGVMAGIAAPGTFGDYFLLRMKSDQSIDEVLVQLEQFLADPVIQSTGPDPNNILYSAGTLSKAIADIKAQGRKTGVGGYWFEDHWNVTEQGNTVFDSLNYIFSRKVR
;
A
#
# COMPACT_ATOMS: atom_id res chain seq x y z
N MET A 1 27.68 -20.50 -16.16
CA MET A 1 27.38 -21.63 -17.08
C MET A 1 28.37 -22.81 -17.11
N LYS A 2 29.46 -22.86 -16.31
CA LYS A 2 30.31 -24.09 -16.19
C LYS A 2 30.57 -24.56 -14.75
N ARG A 3 29.76 -24.12 -13.78
CA ARG A 3 29.80 -24.58 -12.38
C ARG A 3 28.49 -25.26 -11.91
N TRP A 4 27.60 -25.59 -12.83
CA TRP A 4 26.25 -26.10 -12.56
C TRP A 4 26.10 -27.62 -12.80
N GLN A 5 27.11 -28.44 -12.44
CA GLN A 5 27.05 -29.87 -12.78
C GLN A 5 27.79 -30.88 -11.89
N ARG A 6 27.95 -30.65 -10.57
CA ARG A 6 28.36 -31.71 -9.63
C ARG A 6 27.83 -31.49 -8.20
N ASN A 7 26.60 -31.93 -7.95
CA ASN A 7 26.30 -33.02 -7.02
C ASN A 7 24.78 -33.18 -6.90
N LYS A 8 24.28 -34.32 -7.39
CA LYS A 8 22.93 -34.83 -7.14
C LYS A 8 23.02 -35.77 -5.94
N THR A 9 22.33 -35.44 -4.86
CA THR A 9 21.65 -36.33 -3.90
C THR A 9 20.75 -35.43 -3.05
N GLY A 10 19.51 -35.85 -2.79
CA GLY A 10 18.46 -35.03 -2.17
C GLY A 10 18.87 -34.39 -0.85
N ASP A 11 18.34 -33.18 -0.63
CA ASP A 11 18.43 -32.25 0.52
C ASP A 11 18.75 -30.83 0.00
N LEU A 12 17.86 -30.24 -0.80
CA LEU A 12 18.13 -28.95 -1.49
C LEU A 12 17.05 -27.87 -1.29
N MET A 13 16.07 -28.05 -0.42
CA MET A 13 15.02 -27.04 -0.15
C MET A 13 14.95 -26.55 1.30
N GLY A 14 15.74 -27.13 2.20
CA GLY A 14 15.84 -26.64 3.58
C GLY A 14 16.39 -25.21 3.71
N PRO A 15 17.42 -24.76 2.97
CA PRO A 15 18.27 -23.70 3.50
C PRO A 15 17.89 -22.26 3.03
N HIS A 16 17.43 -22.02 1.79
CA HIS A 16 17.15 -20.65 1.27
C HIS A 16 15.99 -19.90 1.94
N LEU A 17 14.94 -20.59 2.39
CA LEU A 17 13.90 -20.00 3.25
C LEU A 17 14.34 -20.01 4.73
N HIS A 18 15.02 -21.06 5.22
CA HIS A 18 15.58 -21.07 6.58
C HIS A 18 16.44 -19.84 6.88
N GLY A 19 17.37 -19.46 5.99
CA GLY A 19 18.25 -18.31 6.19
C GLY A 19 17.55 -16.94 6.21
N LYS A 20 16.36 -16.83 5.61
CA LYS A 20 15.52 -15.62 5.67
C LYS A 20 14.58 -15.61 6.89
N LEU A 21 14.21 -16.79 7.41
CA LEU A 21 13.24 -16.99 8.51
C LEU A 21 13.90 -16.99 9.92
N GLN A 22 15.21 -17.17 10.04
CA GLN A 22 15.95 -17.28 11.30
C GLN A 22 16.34 -15.94 11.98
N TRP A 23 15.85 -14.82 11.45
CA TRP A 23 16.04 -13.47 12.02
C TRP A 23 15.53 -13.29 13.47
N ARG A 24 14.65 -14.21 13.95
CA ARG A 24 14.09 -14.23 15.32
C ARG A 24 15.17 -14.32 16.38
N ARG A 25 16.15 -15.18 16.12
CA ARG A 25 17.27 -15.42 17.03
C ARG A 25 18.42 -14.44 16.74
N PHE A 26 18.59 -14.08 15.47
CA PHE A 26 19.57 -13.10 15.01
C PHE A 26 19.38 -11.71 15.64
N SER A 27 18.17 -11.13 15.69
CA SER A 27 17.96 -9.75 16.21
C SER A 27 18.28 -9.58 17.72
N SER A 28 18.10 -10.63 18.52
CA SER A 28 18.45 -10.64 19.94
C SER A 28 19.97 -10.79 20.17
N LEU A 29 20.67 -11.42 19.23
CA LEU A 29 22.10 -11.74 19.27
C LEU A 29 22.98 -10.83 18.40
N ILE A 30 22.43 -10.05 17.45
CA ILE A 30 23.09 -8.93 16.73
C ILE A 30 23.57 -7.84 17.70
N ARG A 31 23.10 -7.86 18.95
CA ARG A 31 23.58 -7.02 20.05
C ARG A 31 25.02 -7.39 20.49
N ALA A 32 25.55 -8.51 20.01
CA ALA A 32 26.84 -9.10 20.39
C ALA A 32 28.10 -8.26 20.07
N PRO A 33 28.29 -7.60 18.91
CA PRO A 33 29.54 -6.91 18.58
C PRO A 33 29.86 -5.73 19.52
N HIS A 34 28.86 -4.91 19.82
CA HIS A 34 28.97 -3.78 20.76
C HIS A 34 29.08 -4.27 22.20
N PHE A 35 28.38 -5.36 22.51
CA PHE A 35 28.54 -6.07 23.76
C PHE A 35 29.97 -6.60 23.93
N TRP A 36 30.62 -7.13 22.89
CA TRP A 36 32.02 -7.54 22.93
C TRP A 36 32.96 -6.36 23.14
N LEU A 37 32.63 -5.17 22.64
CA LEU A 37 33.39 -3.94 22.92
C LEU A 37 33.21 -3.46 24.38
N ILE A 38 32.00 -3.55 24.95
CA ILE A 38 31.74 -3.25 26.37
C ILE A 38 32.37 -4.31 27.28
N LEU A 39 32.30 -5.57 26.87
CA LEU A 39 32.87 -6.72 27.58
C LEU A 39 34.39 -6.76 27.43
N LEU A 40 34.94 -6.25 26.32
CA LEU A 40 36.35 -5.93 26.16
C LEU A 40 36.74 -4.77 27.07
N ALA A 41 35.98 -3.66 27.11
CA ALA A 41 36.25 -2.57 28.05
C ALA A 41 36.25 -3.10 29.49
N PHE A 42 35.30 -3.98 29.84
CA PHE A 42 35.26 -4.69 31.11
C PHE A 42 36.47 -5.63 31.30
N ALA A 43 36.88 -6.39 30.29
CA ALA A 43 38.04 -7.27 30.30
C ALA A 43 39.37 -6.50 30.46
N LEU A 44 39.55 -5.40 29.73
CA LEU A 44 40.68 -4.48 29.80
C LEU A 44 40.80 -3.87 31.21
N ASN A 45 39.68 -3.57 31.86
CA ASN A 45 39.65 -3.14 33.27
C ASN A 45 40.10 -4.24 34.24
N LEU A 46 39.79 -5.50 33.94
CA LEU A 46 40.21 -6.66 34.72
C LEU A 46 41.65 -7.11 34.41
N ALA A 47 42.31 -6.62 33.37
CA ALA A 47 43.59 -7.17 32.92
C ALA A 47 44.85 -6.66 33.62
N CYS A 48 44.74 -5.68 34.52
CA CYS A 48 45.94 -5.01 35.05
C CYS A 48 46.67 -5.88 36.08
N SER A 49 47.89 -6.32 35.75
CA SER A 49 48.72 -7.16 36.62
C SER A 49 49.64 -6.33 37.53
N ASN A 50 49.91 -6.87 38.72
CA ASN A 50 50.75 -6.29 39.76
C ASN A 50 52.05 -7.11 39.86
N THR A 51 53.16 -6.62 39.29
CA THR A 51 54.49 -7.26 39.44
C THR A 51 55.45 -6.54 40.39
N SER A 52 55.00 -5.52 41.12
CA SER A 52 55.83 -4.74 42.04
C SER A 52 55.56 -5.09 43.52
N LYS A 53 56.65 -5.31 44.29
CA LYS A 53 56.65 -5.80 45.67
C LYS A 53 56.54 -4.72 46.76
N ASP A 54 56.32 -3.45 46.43
CA ASP A 54 56.15 -2.40 47.45
C ASP A 54 55.02 -1.42 47.06
N TRP A 55 53.86 -1.63 47.68
CA TRP A 55 52.63 -0.87 47.43
C TRP A 55 52.46 0.29 48.42
N LYS A 56 52.61 1.52 47.93
CA LYS A 56 52.12 2.73 48.60
C LYS A 56 51.48 3.67 47.57
N GLY A 57 50.25 3.38 47.14
CA GLY A 57 49.49 4.29 46.27
C GLY A 57 48.10 3.77 45.92
N THR A 58 47.11 4.65 45.90
CA THR A 58 45.71 4.40 45.51
C THR A 58 45.59 4.12 44.00
N LEU A 59 44.83 3.08 43.62
CA LEU A 59 44.67 2.54 42.26
C LEU A 59 44.10 3.52 41.19
N PHE A 60 43.64 4.71 41.60
CA PHE A 60 42.90 5.65 40.73
C PHE A 60 43.42 7.11 40.84
N GLN A 61 44.71 7.34 41.07
CA GLN A 61 45.30 8.68 40.96
C GLN A 61 46.56 8.68 40.12
N ASP A 62 46.60 9.60 39.15
CA ASP A 62 47.79 9.93 38.37
C ASP A 62 48.77 10.70 39.28
N GLY A 63 49.85 10.06 39.71
CA GLY A 63 50.78 10.69 40.64
C GLY A 63 51.80 9.80 41.34
N LEU A 64 52.28 8.70 40.74
CA LEU A 64 53.43 7.97 41.27
C LEU A 64 54.31 7.43 40.14
N SER A 65 55.59 7.81 40.19
CA SER A 65 56.65 7.38 39.28
C SER A 65 56.99 5.89 39.50
N GLN A 66 56.32 4.96 38.82
CA GLN A 66 56.79 3.57 38.70
C GLN A 66 56.47 2.97 37.32
N PRO A 67 57.25 1.97 36.85
CA PRO A 67 57.31 1.54 35.44
C PRO A 67 56.43 0.32 35.09
N ASP A 68 55.39 0.01 35.88
CA ASP A 68 54.55 -1.17 35.65
C ASP A 68 53.12 -0.80 35.20
N VAL A 69 52.56 -1.63 34.30
CA VAL A 69 51.33 -1.36 33.53
C VAL A 69 50.06 -1.37 34.41
N THR A 70 49.57 -0.18 34.75
CA THR A 70 48.23 0.12 35.28
C THR A 70 47.29 0.61 34.16
N LEU A 71 45.96 0.52 34.32
CA LEU A 71 44.95 0.92 33.31
C LEU A 71 45.20 2.32 32.74
N PHE A 72 45.54 3.28 33.61
CA PHE A 72 45.86 4.65 33.22
C PHE A 72 47.22 4.82 32.55
N THR A 73 48.15 3.87 32.74
CA THR A 73 49.42 3.83 32.02
C THR A 73 49.36 3.08 30.69
N LEU A 74 48.44 2.11 30.55
CA LEU A 74 48.18 1.41 29.30
C LEU A 74 47.66 2.38 28.23
N LEU A 75 46.77 3.29 28.64
CA LEU A 75 46.24 4.35 27.79
C LEU A 75 47.14 5.60 27.78
N ASN A 76 48.37 5.57 28.32
CA ASN A 76 49.26 6.74 28.29
C ASN A 76 49.60 7.17 26.86
N ASP A 77 49.79 6.18 25.98
CA ASP A 77 50.05 6.43 24.56
C ASP A 77 48.76 6.81 23.79
N TYR A 78 47.61 6.73 24.47
CA TYR A 78 46.27 6.98 23.95
C TYR A 78 45.50 7.99 24.83
N PRO A 79 45.93 9.27 24.89
CA PRO A 79 45.37 10.29 25.81
C PRO A 79 43.87 10.59 25.64
N ALA A 80 43.32 10.50 24.43
CA ALA A 80 41.88 10.70 24.15
C ALA A 80 41.03 9.55 24.68
N LEU A 81 41.53 8.31 24.58
CA LEU A 81 40.90 7.15 25.24
C LEU A 81 41.07 7.24 26.75
N LYS A 82 42.25 7.68 27.23
CA LYS A 82 42.53 7.86 28.66
C LYS A 82 41.59 8.88 29.31
N SER A 83 41.25 9.97 28.62
CA SER A 83 40.44 11.04 29.21
C SER A 83 38.99 10.63 29.51
N VAL A 84 38.43 9.68 28.76
CA VAL A 84 37.15 9.02 29.06
C VAL A 84 37.12 8.47 30.49
N PHE A 85 38.22 7.85 30.91
CA PHE A 85 38.35 7.23 32.22
C PHE A 85 38.79 8.22 33.31
N LEU A 86 39.48 9.31 32.95
CA LEU A 86 39.83 10.37 33.90
C LEU A 86 38.62 11.17 34.39
N GLN A 87 37.54 11.21 33.59
CA GLN A 87 36.29 11.90 33.95
C GLN A 87 35.32 11.05 34.77
N ALA A 88 35.56 9.74 34.87
CA ALA A 88 34.72 8.85 35.67
C ALA A 88 34.92 9.12 37.17
N ASP A 89 33.83 9.33 37.93
CA ASP A 89 33.84 9.25 39.39
C ASP A 89 34.05 7.77 39.78
N PRO A 90 35.19 7.41 40.40
CA PRO A 90 35.48 6.03 40.75
C PRO A 90 34.47 5.43 41.74
N LYS A 91 33.86 6.24 42.61
CA LYS A 91 32.86 5.77 43.57
C LYS A 91 31.55 5.44 42.86
N GLU A 92 31.07 6.36 42.03
CA GLU A 92 29.84 6.14 41.27
C GLU A 92 30.02 5.01 40.25
N PHE A 93 31.15 4.96 39.54
CA PHE A 93 31.53 3.86 38.64
C PHE A 93 31.40 2.50 39.32
N ASN A 94 32.01 2.32 40.49
CA ASN A 94 31.99 1.04 41.20
C ASN A 94 30.59 0.66 41.68
N VAL A 95 29.82 1.63 42.19
CA VAL A 95 28.44 1.39 42.64
C VAL A 95 27.53 1.02 41.47
N LYS A 96 27.69 1.67 40.31
CA LYS A 96 26.89 1.41 39.11
C LYS A 96 27.26 0.09 38.45
N LEU A 97 28.55 -0.23 38.39
CA LEU A 97 29.06 -1.52 37.92
C LEU A 97 28.59 -2.68 38.81
N ASP A 98 28.64 -2.48 40.13
CA ASP A 98 28.10 -3.43 41.10
C ASP A 98 26.60 -3.64 40.89
N ALA A 99 25.82 -2.55 40.79
CA ALA A 99 24.39 -2.64 40.52
C ALA A 99 24.06 -3.43 39.24
N SER A 100 24.87 -3.32 38.18
CA SER A 100 24.73 -4.12 36.96
C SER A 100 25.12 -5.59 37.15
N MET A 101 26.21 -5.87 37.86
CA MET A 101 26.71 -7.24 38.09
C MET A 101 25.89 -8.02 39.13
N ALA A 102 25.30 -7.32 40.09
CA ALA A 102 24.44 -7.86 41.14
C ALA A 102 22.95 -7.82 40.77
N PHE A 103 22.59 -7.30 39.58
CA PHE A 103 21.21 -7.26 39.11
C PHE A 103 20.57 -8.66 39.12
N HIS A 104 21.36 -9.67 38.72
CA HIS A 104 21.07 -11.08 38.92
C HIS A 104 22.26 -11.73 39.65
N ASP A 105 22.11 -12.00 40.94
CA ASP A 105 23.22 -12.40 41.85
C ASP A 105 24.11 -13.54 41.30
N ASN A 106 23.49 -14.54 40.65
CA ASN A 106 24.16 -15.71 40.10
C ASN A 106 24.76 -15.50 38.69
N ALA A 107 24.36 -14.44 37.97
CA ALA A 107 24.74 -14.23 36.57
C ALA A 107 26.21 -13.80 36.40
N ALA A 108 26.77 -13.07 37.36
CA ALA A 108 28.12 -12.51 37.19
C ALA A 108 29.24 -13.56 37.15
N ILE A 109 29.06 -14.73 37.77
CA ILE A 109 30.07 -15.81 37.72
C ILE A 109 30.21 -16.28 36.28
N ASP A 110 29.10 -16.66 35.67
CA ASP A 110 29.05 -17.17 34.30
C ASP A 110 29.49 -16.10 33.29
N ALA A 111 29.08 -14.84 33.46
CA ALA A 111 29.56 -13.74 32.62
C ALA A 111 31.10 -13.58 32.69
N LEU A 112 31.70 -13.69 33.88
CA LEU A 112 33.16 -13.66 34.05
C LEU A 112 33.84 -14.89 33.42
N ARG A 113 33.19 -16.06 33.43
CA ARG A 113 33.67 -17.26 32.72
C ARG A 113 33.60 -17.10 31.21
N THR A 114 32.61 -16.39 30.70
CA THR A 114 32.54 -16.02 29.29
C THR A 114 33.72 -15.12 28.90
N VAL A 115 34.01 -14.09 29.71
CA VAL A 115 35.17 -13.20 29.51
C VAL A 115 36.49 -13.99 29.56
N GLU A 116 36.64 -14.91 30.53
CA GLU A 116 37.77 -15.85 30.63
C GLU A 116 37.95 -16.59 29.30
N LYS A 117 36.90 -17.27 28.85
CA LYS A 117 36.98 -18.16 27.71
C LYS A 117 37.27 -17.41 26.42
N MET A 118 36.67 -16.24 26.19
CA MET A 118 36.93 -15.45 24.99
C MET A 118 38.32 -14.87 24.94
N SER A 119 38.82 -14.39 26.07
CA SER A 119 40.10 -13.66 26.07
C SER A 119 41.28 -14.63 26.03
N LEU A 120 41.11 -15.83 26.64
CA LEU A 120 42.13 -16.88 26.70
C LEU A 120 42.10 -17.86 25.52
N ASP A 121 40.93 -18.17 24.94
CA ASP A 121 40.82 -19.08 23.80
C ASP A 121 41.29 -18.38 22.52
N PRO A 122 42.35 -18.86 21.85
CA PRO A 122 42.79 -18.29 20.58
C PRO A 122 41.73 -18.41 19.48
N ASN A 123 40.79 -19.36 19.61
CA ASN A 123 39.74 -19.62 18.62
C ASN A 123 38.47 -18.80 18.83
N SER A 124 38.39 -17.96 19.87
CA SER A 124 37.20 -17.15 20.17
C SER A 124 36.88 -16.06 19.14
N ALA A 125 37.70 -15.89 18.10
CA ALA A 125 37.64 -14.82 17.08
C ALA A 125 37.62 -13.37 17.61
N LEU A 126 37.76 -13.14 18.93
CA LEU A 126 37.77 -11.79 19.52
C LEU A 126 38.88 -10.91 18.92
N ARG A 127 40.10 -11.44 18.77
CA ARG A 127 41.23 -10.72 18.17
C ARG A 127 40.96 -10.34 16.70
N PRO A 128 40.56 -11.29 15.81
CA PRO A 128 40.09 -10.98 14.47
C PRO A 128 39.02 -9.88 14.39
N VAL A 129 37.97 -9.95 15.23
CA VAL A 129 36.91 -8.92 15.24
C VAL A 129 37.49 -7.53 15.56
N LEU A 130 38.34 -7.42 16.57
CA LEU A 130 38.96 -6.15 16.95
C LEU A 130 39.89 -5.61 15.86
N LEU A 131 40.62 -6.49 15.18
CA LEU A 131 41.51 -6.11 14.08
C LEU A 131 40.70 -5.66 12.84
N ARG A 132 39.61 -6.35 12.50
CA ARG A 132 38.72 -5.94 11.42
C ARG A 132 37.98 -4.64 11.75
N ALA A 133 37.59 -4.43 13.01
CA ALA A 133 37.05 -3.14 13.47
C ALA A 133 38.06 -2.00 13.34
N SER A 134 39.32 -2.21 13.71
CA SER A 134 40.41 -1.26 13.47
C SER A 134 40.58 -0.97 11.97
N THR A 135 40.47 -2.01 11.13
CA THR A 135 40.53 -1.88 9.67
C THR A 135 39.37 -1.02 9.13
N LEU A 136 38.15 -1.17 9.64
CA LEU A 136 37.00 -0.33 9.27
C LEU A 136 37.22 1.13 9.68
N ILE A 137 37.71 1.39 10.90
CA ILE A 137 38.03 2.76 11.36
C ILE A 137 39.12 3.38 10.47
N ASN A 138 40.17 2.62 10.15
CA ASN A 138 41.23 3.07 9.26
C ASN A 138 40.70 3.43 7.86
N ARG A 139 39.84 2.58 7.26
CA ARG A 139 39.19 2.84 5.97
C ARG A 139 38.41 4.15 6.00
N LEU A 140 37.54 4.32 6.99
CA LEU A 140 36.74 5.55 7.17
C LEU A 140 37.60 6.80 7.20
N ARG A 141 38.76 6.74 7.84
CA ARG A 141 39.64 7.91 8.01
C ARG A 141 40.51 8.21 6.79
N THR A 142 41.03 7.17 6.13
CA THR A 142 42.14 7.33 5.17
C THR A 142 41.72 7.25 3.71
N GLN A 143 40.60 6.60 3.42
CA GLN A 143 40.20 6.30 2.04
C GLN A 143 39.47 7.47 1.37
N ASP A 144 38.59 8.15 2.11
CA ASP A 144 38.02 9.45 1.73
C ASP A 144 38.20 10.46 2.87
N GLN A 145 39.42 11.01 2.93
CA GLN A 145 39.77 11.99 3.96
C GLN A 145 38.89 13.26 3.89
N THR A 146 38.40 13.63 2.70
CA THR A 146 37.59 14.85 2.56
C THR A 146 36.20 14.64 3.16
N ALA A 147 35.55 13.52 2.85
CA ALA A 147 34.28 13.15 3.46
C ALA A 147 34.41 12.94 4.97
N TYR A 148 35.50 12.31 5.42
CA TYR A 148 35.78 12.14 6.84
C TYR A 148 35.86 13.48 7.57
N GLU A 149 36.71 14.41 7.11
CA GLU A 149 36.88 15.74 7.72
C GLU A 149 35.57 16.55 7.72
N ALA A 150 34.78 16.47 6.64
CA ALA A 150 33.48 17.15 6.54
C ALA A 150 32.41 16.58 7.47
N SER A 151 32.51 15.31 7.86
CA SER A 151 31.55 14.65 8.77
C SER A 151 31.83 14.89 10.26
N LEU A 152 33.05 15.30 10.63
CA LEU A 152 33.49 15.42 12.03
C LEU A 152 32.62 16.38 12.84
N GLU A 153 32.21 17.51 12.26
CA GLU A 153 31.35 18.49 12.95
C GLU A 153 29.97 17.91 13.28
N LEU A 154 29.37 17.15 12.35
CA LEU A 154 28.11 16.44 12.58
C LEU A 154 28.28 15.36 13.65
N MET A 155 29.33 14.53 13.56
CA MET A 155 29.60 13.50 14.57
C MET A 155 29.77 14.10 15.97
N GLU A 156 30.43 15.26 16.08
CA GLU A 156 30.64 15.95 17.35
C GLU A 156 29.35 16.62 17.87
N ARG A 157 28.48 17.14 16.98
CA ARG A 157 27.12 17.59 17.33
C ARG A 157 26.26 16.45 17.87
N ILE A 158 26.30 15.28 17.22
CA ILE A 158 25.57 14.08 17.65
C ILE A 158 26.09 13.60 19.02
N ARG A 159 27.42 13.57 19.21
CA ARG A 159 28.05 13.16 20.47
C ARG A 159 27.72 14.08 21.66
N ASN A 160 27.67 15.38 21.42
CA ASN A 160 27.41 16.40 22.45
C ASN A 160 25.93 16.76 22.59
N GLY A 161 25.06 16.23 21.73
CA GLY A 161 23.62 16.47 21.75
C GLY A 161 22.92 15.95 23.02
N GLU A 162 21.75 16.52 23.29
CA GLU A 162 20.89 16.11 24.42
C GLU A 162 20.27 14.72 24.20
N ALA A 163 20.12 14.30 22.93
CA ALA A 163 19.66 12.97 22.57
C ALA A 163 20.83 11.96 22.66
N PRO A 164 20.76 10.94 23.52
CA PRO A 164 21.86 9.98 23.70
C PRO A 164 21.95 9.03 22.50
N PHE A 165 22.64 9.45 21.43
CA PHE A 165 22.82 8.64 20.21
C PHE A 165 23.25 7.21 20.51
N LEU A 166 24.26 7.02 21.37
CA LEU A 166 24.75 5.68 21.70
C LEU A 166 23.72 4.82 22.44
N SER A 167 22.86 5.38 23.30
CA SER A 167 21.84 4.56 23.98
C SER A 167 20.71 4.13 23.04
N VAL A 168 20.53 4.86 21.95
CA VAL A 168 19.49 4.65 20.95
C VAL A 168 19.99 3.80 19.77
N ALA A 169 21.21 4.04 19.31
CA ALA A 169 21.86 3.29 18.24
C ALA A 169 22.25 1.87 18.70
N ILE A 170 22.40 1.65 20.00
CA ILE A 170 22.60 0.34 20.58
C ILE A 170 21.23 -0.26 20.93
N PRO A 171 20.77 -1.31 20.22
CA PRO A 171 19.47 -1.91 20.48
C PRO A 171 19.51 -2.83 21.71
N LEU A 172 19.95 -2.37 22.89
CA LEU A 172 19.94 -3.17 24.13
C LEU A 172 18.68 -2.86 24.96
N SER A 173 17.58 -3.57 24.69
CA SER A 173 16.38 -3.51 25.54
C SER A 173 16.62 -4.25 26.86
N HIS A 174 16.68 -3.51 27.97
CA HIS A 174 16.72 -4.08 29.33
C HIS A 174 15.60 -5.09 29.55
N ALA A 175 14.38 -4.71 29.20
CA ALA A 175 13.21 -5.53 29.43
C ALA A 175 13.30 -6.85 28.63
N GLY A 176 13.81 -6.80 27.40
CA GLY A 176 13.96 -7.99 26.55
C GLY A 176 15.04 -8.93 27.10
N LEU A 177 16.18 -8.38 27.51
CA LEU A 177 17.27 -9.16 28.13
C LEU A 177 16.84 -9.78 29.46
N ASN A 178 16.09 -9.03 30.28
CA ASN A 178 15.58 -9.51 31.55
C ASN A 178 14.56 -10.64 31.36
N LYS A 179 13.69 -10.53 30.34
CA LYS A 179 12.73 -11.57 29.98
C LYS A 179 13.42 -12.84 29.49
N LEU A 180 14.44 -12.73 28.63
CA LEU A 180 15.25 -13.89 28.21
C LEU A 180 15.91 -14.59 29.41
N TYR A 181 16.43 -13.83 30.38
CA TYR A 181 17.02 -14.40 31.59
C TYR A 181 15.99 -15.10 32.48
N SER A 182 14.77 -14.56 32.61
CA SER A 182 13.72 -15.16 33.44
C SER A 182 13.11 -16.41 32.82
N ASP A 183 12.91 -16.40 31.50
CA ASP A 183 12.04 -17.37 30.83
C ASP A 183 12.80 -18.59 30.31
N LYS A 184 14.07 -18.43 29.89
CA LYS A 184 14.87 -19.51 29.31
C LYS A 184 15.87 -20.08 30.31
N SER A 185 16.08 -21.39 30.30
CA SER A 185 17.10 -22.13 31.06
C SER A 185 18.52 -21.92 30.51
N GLU A 186 19.54 -22.33 31.26
CA GLU A 186 20.93 -22.27 30.79
C GLU A 186 21.20 -23.16 29.58
N ALA A 187 20.57 -24.34 29.53
CA ALA A 187 20.67 -25.26 28.40
C ALA A 187 20.01 -24.65 27.15
N GLU A 188 18.80 -24.10 27.27
CA GLU A 188 18.10 -23.46 26.16
C GLU A 188 18.89 -22.26 25.60
N LEU A 189 19.43 -21.40 26.46
CA LEU A 189 20.23 -20.25 26.02
C LEU A 189 21.57 -20.67 25.39
N ARG A 190 22.18 -21.75 25.86
CA ARG A 190 23.38 -22.31 25.21
C ARG A 190 23.05 -22.82 23.81
N ASP A 191 21.95 -23.55 23.69
CA ASP A 191 21.54 -24.13 22.42
C ASP A 191 21.12 -23.01 21.44
N ASP A 192 20.40 -21.97 21.89
CA ASP A 192 20.10 -20.76 21.12
C ASP A 192 21.37 -20.06 20.58
N PHE A 193 22.41 -19.93 21.41
CA PHE A 193 23.67 -19.29 20.99
C PHE A 193 24.41 -20.09 19.91
N ASN A 194 24.39 -21.43 20.01
CA ASN A 194 25.00 -22.28 19.00
C ASN A 194 24.17 -22.28 17.72
N GLU A 195 22.84 -22.29 17.84
CA GLU A 195 21.93 -22.24 16.70
C GLU A 195 22.10 -20.94 15.92
N VAL A 196 22.16 -19.78 16.58
CA VAL A 196 22.48 -18.51 15.88
C VAL A 196 23.85 -18.51 15.22
N ALA A 197 24.84 -19.18 15.83
CA ALA A 197 26.15 -19.33 15.21
C ALA A 197 26.08 -20.18 13.93
N ASP A 198 25.31 -21.27 13.96
CA ASP A 198 25.10 -22.14 12.81
C ASP A 198 24.29 -21.43 11.70
N ASP A 199 23.28 -20.65 12.09
CA ASP A 199 22.42 -19.86 11.19
C ASP A 199 23.23 -18.78 10.45
N LEU A 200 24.15 -18.12 11.16
CA LEU A 200 25.06 -17.10 10.61
C LEU A 200 26.10 -17.67 9.63
N GLU A 201 26.47 -18.93 9.80
CA GLU A 201 27.38 -19.66 8.91
C GLU A 201 26.66 -20.33 7.74
N SER A 202 25.32 -20.35 7.75
CA SER A 202 24.54 -20.94 6.67
C SER A 202 24.79 -20.20 5.34
N ALA A 203 24.77 -20.96 4.24
CA ALA A 203 25.04 -20.41 2.92
C ALA A 203 24.04 -19.30 2.56
N ASP A 204 22.78 -19.44 2.95
CA ASP A 204 21.72 -18.49 2.58
C ASP A 204 21.77 -17.21 3.41
N THR A 205 22.17 -17.29 4.68
CA THR A 205 22.43 -16.09 5.49
C THR A 205 23.63 -15.33 4.94
N VAL A 206 24.69 -16.03 4.52
CA VAL A 206 25.85 -15.41 3.86
C VAL A 206 25.43 -14.74 2.55
N ASP A 207 24.67 -15.42 1.70
CA ASP A 207 24.16 -14.86 0.45
C ASP A 207 23.25 -13.64 0.71
N LEU A 208 22.39 -13.68 1.74
CA LEU A 208 21.56 -12.54 2.14
C LEU A 208 22.40 -11.34 2.63
N LEU A 209 23.43 -11.59 3.45
CA LEU A 209 24.33 -10.54 3.93
C LEU A 209 25.10 -9.91 2.76
N HIS A 210 25.58 -10.73 1.82
CA HIS A 210 26.18 -10.25 0.59
C HIS A 210 25.20 -9.47 -0.29
N ASP A 211 23.95 -9.92 -0.44
CA ASP A 211 22.92 -9.21 -1.20
C ASP A 211 22.61 -7.83 -0.60
N ILE A 212 22.58 -7.72 0.75
CA ILE A 212 22.41 -6.44 1.45
C ILE A 212 23.60 -5.52 1.18
N GLU A 213 24.83 -6.04 1.26
CA GLU A 213 26.02 -5.25 0.95
C GLU A 213 26.11 -4.87 -0.52
N ASP A 214 25.75 -5.76 -1.45
CA ASP A 214 25.62 -5.49 -2.88
C ASP A 214 24.62 -4.37 -3.12
N PHE A 215 23.48 -4.39 -2.42
CA PHE A 215 22.48 -3.34 -2.51
C PHE A 215 23.05 -2.00 -2.04
N LEU A 216 23.65 -1.97 -0.84
CA LEU A 216 24.23 -0.74 -0.28
C LEU A 216 25.38 -0.21 -1.14
N TYR A 217 26.25 -1.08 -1.63
CA TYR A 217 27.39 -0.71 -2.48
C TYR A 217 26.92 -0.15 -3.82
N LYS A 218 25.89 -0.75 -4.43
CA LYS A 218 25.27 -0.19 -5.63
C LYS A 218 24.63 1.17 -5.37
N ALA A 219 23.87 1.29 -4.27
CA ALA A 219 23.14 2.50 -3.95
C ALA A 219 24.04 3.69 -3.53
N THR A 220 25.20 3.39 -2.92
CA THR A 220 26.12 4.43 -2.41
C THR A 220 27.28 4.75 -3.34
N ILE A 221 27.79 3.76 -4.11
CA ILE A 221 28.98 3.90 -4.96
C ILE A 221 28.67 3.78 -6.45
N GLN A 222 27.98 2.73 -6.90
CA GLN A 222 27.86 2.45 -8.35
C GLN A 222 26.82 3.33 -9.06
N ASN A 223 25.71 3.66 -8.39
CA ASN A 223 24.58 4.34 -8.99
C ASN A 223 24.43 5.78 -8.45
N VAL A 224 24.83 6.75 -9.27
CA VAL A 224 24.80 8.18 -8.91
C VAL A 224 23.37 8.68 -8.64
N ASN A 225 22.36 8.16 -9.35
CA ASN A 225 20.97 8.59 -9.17
C ASN A 225 20.37 8.02 -7.88
N ALA A 226 20.58 6.73 -7.61
CA ALA A 226 20.18 6.12 -6.35
C ALA A 226 20.86 6.82 -5.16
N ARG A 227 22.14 7.18 -5.34
CA ARG A 227 22.91 7.94 -4.36
C ARG A 227 22.32 9.32 -4.09
N THR A 228 22.05 10.09 -5.14
CA THR A 228 21.37 11.40 -5.02
C THR A 228 20.00 11.26 -4.36
N GLY A 229 19.29 10.15 -4.63
CA GLY A 229 18.00 9.84 -4.02
C GLY A 229 18.12 9.61 -2.51
N LEU A 230 19.10 8.83 -2.07
CA LEU A 230 19.39 8.59 -0.66
C LEU A 230 19.73 9.90 0.08
N GLU A 231 20.56 10.76 -0.52
CA GLU A 231 20.89 12.07 0.04
C GLU A 231 19.62 12.89 0.31
N LYS A 232 18.73 13.00 -0.68
CA LYS A 232 17.46 13.73 -0.54
C LYS A 232 16.53 13.15 0.52
N VAL A 233 16.46 11.82 0.64
CA VAL A 233 15.63 11.17 1.69
C VAL A 233 16.17 11.51 3.08
N VAL A 234 17.48 11.38 3.30
CA VAL A 234 18.11 11.70 4.59
C VAL A 234 17.98 13.20 4.91
N GLU A 235 18.20 14.07 3.91
CA GLU A 235 17.98 15.52 4.05
C GLU A 235 16.53 15.86 4.42
N ALA A 236 15.56 15.18 3.80
CA ALA A 236 14.15 15.41 4.09
C ALA A 236 13.78 14.99 5.52
N LEU A 237 14.34 13.89 6.01
CA LEU A 237 14.13 13.44 7.39
C LEU A 237 14.75 14.40 8.42
N GLY A 238 15.84 15.09 8.08
CA GLY A 238 16.41 16.17 8.89
C GLY A 238 15.76 17.54 8.72
N ASP A 239 14.82 17.70 7.78
CA ASP A 239 14.26 19.01 7.42
C ASP A 239 13.26 19.52 8.48
N SER A 240 13.51 20.73 8.98
CA SER A 240 12.65 21.38 9.99
C SER A 240 11.21 21.60 9.52
N SER A 241 10.96 21.73 8.21
CA SER A 241 9.61 21.86 7.67
C SER A 241 8.81 20.57 7.86
N LEU A 242 9.44 19.39 7.72
CA LEU A 242 8.75 18.11 7.89
C LEU A 242 8.67 17.64 9.33
N ASN A 243 9.72 17.86 10.12
CA ASN A 243 9.84 17.22 11.43
C ASN A 243 9.93 18.20 12.62
N GLY A 244 9.82 19.52 12.39
CA GLY A 244 9.95 20.53 13.45
C GLY A 244 8.94 20.39 14.61
N ASP A 245 7.75 19.88 14.34
CA ASP A 245 6.69 19.62 15.32
C ASP A 245 6.61 18.14 15.76
N ARG A 246 7.50 17.29 15.24
CA ARG A 246 7.56 15.83 15.48
C ARG A 246 6.29 15.07 15.12
N TYR A 247 5.34 15.67 14.38
CA TYR A 247 4.12 14.97 13.98
C TYR A 247 4.44 13.82 13.03
N LEU A 248 5.19 14.11 11.96
CA LEU A 248 5.60 13.11 10.99
C LEU A 248 6.41 11.98 11.64
N LYS A 249 7.39 12.32 12.50
CA LYS A 249 8.12 11.33 13.30
C LYS A 249 7.18 10.36 14.00
N ARG A 250 6.20 10.88 14.76
CA ARG A 250 5.23 10.05 15.50
C ARG A 250 4.42 9.16 14.57
N LYS A 251 3.98 9.67 13.42
CA LYS A 251 3.23 8.87 12.44
C LYS A 251 4.10 7.80 11.76
N LEU A 252 5.35 8.10 11.40
CA LEU A 252 6.29 7.10 10.87
C LEU A 252 6.58 5.98 11.88
N VAL A 253 6.79 6.35 13.15
CA VAL A 253 6.97 5.40 14.26
C VAL A 253 5.71 4.56 14.48
N ALA A 254 4.54 5.18 14.47
CA ALA A 254 3.25 4.49 14.61
C ALA A 254 2.98 3.54 13.44
N MET A 255 3.36 3.90 12.21
CA MET A 255 3.27 3.01 11.05
C MET A 255 4.18 1.78 11.18
N LEU A 256 5.44 1.96 11.62
CA LEU A 256 6.34 0.84 11.89
C LEU A 256 5.78 -0.07 12.97
N GLY A 257 5.28 0.53 14.06
CA GLY A 257 4.56 -0.14 15.14
C GLY A 257 3.36 -0.94 14.67
N GLY A 258 2.50 -0.31 13.86
CA GLY A 258 1.27 -0.89 13.31
C GLY A 258 1.53 -2.08 12.40
N LEU A 259 2.65 -2.10 11.66
CA LEU A 259 3.06 -3.28 10.88
C LEU A 259 3.34 -4.48 11.79
N GLY A 260 4.00 -4.25 12.92
CA GLY A 260 4.22 -5.29 13.92
C GLY A 260 2.91 -5.69 14.61
N ASP A 261 2.13 -4.72 15.06
CA ASP A 261 0.87 -4.94 15.81
C ASP A 261 -0.14 -5.77 14.99
N MET A 262 -0.14 -5.64 13.65
CA MET A 262 -0.93 -6.48 12.74
C MET A 262 -0.66 -7.98 12.95
N LEU A 263 0.60 -8.36 13.14
CA LEU A 263 1.01 -9.75 13.37
C LEU A 263 0.80 -10.19 14.82
N GLY A 264 0.28 -9.31 15.68
CA GLY A 264 -0.26 -9.66 17.00
C GLY A 264 -1.77 -9.88 17.00
N GLN A 265 -2.45 -9.47 15.92
CA GLN A 265 -3.90 -9.64 15.79
C GLN A 265 -4.24 -11.07 15.38
N ARG A 266 -5.50 -11.44 15.63
CA ARG A 266 -6.07 -12.71 15.17
C ARG A 266 -7.01 -12.47 14.02
N ALA A 267 -7.12 -13.44 13.11
CA ALA A 267 -7.90 -13.33 11.88
C ALA A 267 -9.25 -14.07 11.98
N GLY A 268 -10.23 -13.63 11.18
CA GLY A 268 -11.58 -14.21 11.07
C GLY A 268 -12.63 -13.58 12.02
N PHE A 269 -13.92 -13.93 11.84
CA PHE A 269 -15.06 -13.35 12.56
C PHE A 269 -15.08 -13.56 14.08
N SER A 270 -14.46 -14.64 14.54
CA SER A 270 -14.36 -14.98 15.96
C SER A 270 -12.92 -14.91 16.47
N ASP A 271 -12.03 -14.26 15.72
CA ASP A 271 -10.61 -14.15 16.06
C ASP A 271 -9.96 -15.52 16.33
N TYR A 272 -10.37 -16.51 15.54
CA TYR A 272 -10.02 -17.91 15.80
C TYR A 272 -8.69 -18.31 15.15
N ARG A 273 -8.25 -17.62 14.08
CA ARG A 273 -6.98 -17.92 13.41
C ARG A 273 -5.86 -17.06 13.95
N SER A 274 -4.72 -17.68 14.22
CA SER A 274 -3.49 -16.99 14.56
C SER A 274 -2.86 -16.36 13.29
N PRO A 275 -2.05 -15.30 13.46
CA PRO A 275 -1.44 -14.60 12.33
C PRO A 275 -0.45 -15.47 11.56
N ASP A 276 0.26 -16.39 12.23
CA ASP A 276 1.14 -17.37 11.57
C ASP A 276 0.35 -18.32 10.67
N TYR A 277 -0.82 -18.79 11.13
CA TYR A 277 -1.68 -19.65 10.32
C TYR A 277 -2.17 -18.91 9.08
N ALA A 278 -2.54 -17.63 9.21
CA ALA A 278 -2.95 -16.81 8.07
C ALA A 278 -1.84 -16.66 7.02
N VAL A 279 -0.58 -16.50 7.44
CA VAL A 279 0.59 -16.41 6.53
C VAL A 279 0.87 -17.75 5.86
N LYS A 280 0.90 -18.85 6.62
CA LYS A 280 1.09 -20.21 6.06
C LYS A 280 0.03 -20.52 5.01
N GLN A 281 -1.22 -20.18 5.30
CA GLN A 281 -2.34 -20.39 4.40
C GLN A 281 -2.26 -19.51 3.15
N LEU A 282 -1.77 -18.27 3.28
CA LEU A 282 -1.49 -17.44 2.11
C LEU A 282 -0.44 -18.07 1.21
N ILE A 283 0.65 -18.60 1.76
CA ILE A 283 1.70 -19.29 0.98
C ILE A 283 1.10 -20.44 0.17
N VAL A 284 0.31 -21.31 0.82
CA VAL A 284 -0.39 -22.43 0.14
C VAL A 284 -1.37 -21.93 -0.93
N ASN A 285 -2.12 -20.86 -0.66
CA ASN A 285 -3.05 -20.30 -1.62
C ASN A 285 -2.34 -19.67 -2.83
N LEU A 286 -1.21 -18.99 -2.63
CA LEU A 286 -0.42 -18.43 -3.73
C LEU A 286 0.15 -19.54 -4.62
N GLU A 287 0.60 -20.64 -4.03
CA GLU A 287 1.07 -21.81 -4.78
C GLU A 287 -0.08 -22.39 -5.63
N ASN A 288 -1.21 -22.68 -4.99
CA ASN A 288 -2.35 -23.33 -5.64
C ASN A 288 -2.99 -22.51 -6.77
N TYR A 289 -3.08 -21.17 -6.63
CA TYR A 289 -3.83 -20.30 -7.54
C TYR A 289 -2.94 -19.43 -8.44
N ASN A 290 -1.66 -19.22 -8.12
CA ASN A 290 -0.79 -18.29 -8.84
C ASN A 290 0.53 -18.90 -9.31
N THR A 291 0.84 -20.17 -9.04
CA THR A 291 2.03 -20.83 -9.58
C THR A 291 1.70 -22.12 -10.32
N ALA A 292 2.48 -22.44 -11.37
CA ALA A 292 2.37 -23.74 -12.03
C ALA A 292 2.96 -24.83 -11.13
N SER A 293 2.36 -26.02 -11.13
CA SER A 293 2.81 -27.15 -10.33
C SER A 293 4.20 -27.62 -10.77
N THR A 294 5.11 -27.78 -9.80
CA THR A 294 6.49 -28.25 -10.02
C THR A 294 6.67 -29.74 -9.64
N GLY A 295 5.74 -30.31 -8.85
CA GLY A 295 5.76 -31.70 -8.39
C GLY A 295 5.09 -32.76 -9.30
N PRO A 296 5.20 -34.06 -8.95
CA PRO A 296 4.57 -35.18 -9.68
C PRO A 296 3.11 -35.44 -9.29
N GLU A 297 2.55 -34.69 -8.33
CA GLU A 297 1.15 -34.82 -7.89
C GLU A 297 0.16 -34.14 -8.86
N SER A 298 -1.14 -34.30 -8.62
CA SER A 298 -2.18 -33.78 -9.51
C SER A 298 -2.05 -32.27 -9.71
N ALA A 299 -2.23 -31.80 -10.95
CA ALA A 299 -2.24 -30.39 -11.32
C ALA A 299 -3.00 -29.52 -10.30
N ASN A 300 -2.36 -28.48 -9.78
CA ASN A 300 -2.95 -27.53 -8.84
C ASN A 300 -4.07 -26.70 -9.53
N ILE A 301 -4.74 -25.80 -8.79
CA ILE A 301 -5.89 -25.05 -9.34
C ILE A 301 -5.46 -24.17 -10.51
N TYR A 302 -4.28 -23.57 -10.45
CA TYR A 302 -3.71 -22.77 -11.51
C TYR A 302 -3.59 -23.54 -12.84
N ASP A 303 -3.10 -24.78 -12.81
CA ASP A 303 -2.92 -25.61 -14.00
C ASP A 303 -4.23 -26.28 -14.46
N SER A 304 -5.08 -26.70 -13.53
CA SER A 304 -6.34 -27.38 -13.83
C SER A 304 -7.45 -26.44 -14.29
N GLN A 305 -7.45 -25.18 -13.83
CA GLN A 305 -8.40 -24.16 -14.25
C GLN A 305 -7.79 -23.24 -15.30
N TRP A 306 -8.28 -23.38 -16.54
CA TRP A 306 -7.86 -22.60 -17.70
C TRP A 306 -7.92 -21.06 -17.51
N ALA A 307 -8.71 -20.58 -16.53
CA ALA A 307 -8.83 -19.18 -16.16
C ALA A 307 -7.49 -18.55 -15.72
N TYR A 308 -6.66 -19.31 -15.00
CA TYR A 308 -5.44 -18.78 -14.39
C TYR A 308 -4.24 -18.86 -15.31
N SER A 309 -4.10 -19.96 -16.06
CA SER A 309 -2.92 -20.26 -16.89
C SER A 309 -2.92 -19.57 -18.27
N GLN A 310 -4.05 -18.99 -18.70
CA GLN A 310 -4.20 -18.47 -20.06
C GLN A 310 -3.53 -17.10 -20.26
N THR A 311 -2.67 -16.99 -21.28
CA THR A 311 -1.90 -15.77 -21.60
C THR A 311 -2.69 -14.73 -22.41
N THR A 312 -3.87 -15.06 -22.92
CA THR A 312 -4.72 -14.14 -23.69
C THR A 312 -5.59 -13.24 -22.82
N LEU A 313 -5.52 -13.32 -21.49
CA LEU A 313 -6.35 -12.52 -20.58
C LEU A 313 -5.68 -11.17 -20.23
N GLY A 314 -6.49 -10.17 -19.88
CA GLY A 314 -6.16 -8.75 -19.63
C GLY A 314 -4.68 -8.29 -19.65
N ALA A 315 -4.31 -7.60 -20.74
CA ALA A 315 -2.98 -7.10 -21.10
C ALA A 315 -1.98 -8.14 -21.67
N GLY A 316 -2.41 -9.40 -21.87
CA GLY A 316 -1.57 -10.43 -22.49
C GLY A 316 -0.72 -11.22 -21.50
N LYS A 317 -1.15 -11.27 -20.22
CA LYS A 317 -0.46 -11.99 -19.15
C LYS A 317 -1.47 -12.77 -18.30
N ASN A 318 -1.07 -13.96 -17.88
CA ASN A 318 -1.85 -14.87 -17.06
C ASN A 318 -1.84 -14.44 -15.57
N ALA A 319 -2.51 -15.19 -14.69
CA ALA A 319 -2.57 -14.90 -13.25
C ALA A 319 -1.32 -15.39 -12.47
N GLU A 320 -0.22 -15.68 -13.17
CA GLU A 320 1.00 -16.19 -12.56
C GLU A 320 1.65 -15.15 -11.63
N LEU A 321 2.19 -15.61 -10.50
CA LEU A 321 2.63 -14.77 -9.40
C LEU A 321 3.68 -13.73 -9.81
N LYS A 322 4.69 -14.13 -10.59
CA LYS A 322 5.70 -13.21 -11.11
C LYS A 322 5.05 -12.14 -11.99
N ASN A 323 4.15 -12.50 -12.89
CA ASN A 323 3.46 -11.53 -13.74
C ASN A 323 2.61 -10.55 -12.94
N VAL A 324 1.91 -11.03 -11.90
CA VAL A 324 1.13 -10.20 -10.99
C VAL A 324 2.04 -9.22 -10.23
N LEU A 325 3.12 -9.70 -9.60
CA LEU A 325 4.02 -8.88 -8.79
C LEU A 325 4.83 -7.88 -9.64
N VAL A 326 5.29 -8.28 -10.84
CA VAL A 326 5.99 -7.38 -11.77
C VAL A 326 5.06 -6.27 -12.26
N ASP A 327 3.83 -6.62 -12.68
CA ASP A 327 2.87 -5.61 -13.12
C ASP A 327 2.46 -4.69 -11.94
N LEU A 328 2.24 -5.25 -10.75
CA LEU A 328 1.93 -4.49 -9.53
C LEU A 328 3.05 -3.48 -9.23
N TYR A 329 4.30 -3.93 -9.25
CA TYR A 329 5.47 -3.08 -9.05
C TYR A 329 5.50 -1.93 -10.06
N GLN A 330 5.31 -2.23 -11.36
CA GLN A 330 5.30 -1.22 -12.41
C GLN A 330 4.20 -0.18 -12.20
N TRP A 331 2.96 -0.59 -11.90
CA TRP A 331 1.85 0.35 -11.73
C TRP A 331 1.94 1.15 -10.43
N VAL A 332 2.47 0.57 -9.35
CA VAL A 332 2.78 1.32 -8.12
C VAL A 332 3.88 2.35 -8.38
N ARG A 333 4.95 1.97 -9.10
CA ARG A 333 6.00 2.89 -9.53
C ARG A 333 5.44 4.00 -10.42
N ASP A 334 4.54 3.69 -11.36
CA ASP A 334 3.91 4.67 -12.24
C ASP A 334 2.93 5.61 -11.51
N LEU A 335 2.46 5.30 -10.31
CA LEU A 335 1.73 6.28 -9.48
C LEU A 335 2.67 7.32 -8.85
N LEU A 336 3.89 6.92 -8.53
CA LEU A 336 4.91 7.83 -8.00
C LEU A 336 5.54 8.62 -9.13
N GLN A 337 5.89 7.96 -10.22
CA GLN A 337 6.52 8.54 -11.40
C GLN A 337 5.65 8.29 -12.63
N PRO A 338 4.59 9.09 -12.82
CA PRO A 338 3.67 8.85 -13.90
C PRO A 338 4.32 9.05 -15.27
N PRO A 339 4.20 8.07 -16.19
CA PRO A 339 4.79 8.19 -17.50
C PRO A 339 4.07 9.30 -18.28
N SER A 340 4.83 10.07 -19.04
CA SER A 340 4.31 11.17 -19.87
C SER A 340 3.29 10.73 -20.93
N SER A 341 3.11 9.44 -21.16
CA SER A 341 2.04 8.88 -22.00
C SER A 341 0.65 9.06 -21.38
N TYR A 342 0.53 9.00 -20.04
CA TYR A 342 -0.75 9.05 -19.34
C TYR A 342 -1.05 10.38 -18.66
N VAL A 343 -0.03 11.16 -18.26
CA VAL A 343 -0.21 12.43 -17.53
C VAL A 343 0.23 13.67 -18.30
N VAL A 344 -0.25 14.83 -17.87
CA VAL A 344 0.17 16.14 -18.39
C VAL A 344 1.58 16.49 -17.92
N ASP A 345 1.86 16.32 -16.62
CA ASP A 345 3.15 16.63 -16.03
C ASP A 345 3.73 15.40 -15.33
N SER A 346 4.73 14.77 -15.96
CA SER A 346 5.44 13.62 -15.40
C SER A 346 6.42 13.98 -14.29
N SER A 347 6.66 15.28 -14.03
CA SER A 347 7.54 15.73 -12.95
C SER A 347 6.82 15.85 -11.60
N THR A 348 5.48 15.92 -11.61
CA THR A 348 4.67 15.98 -10.39
C THR A 348 4.12 14.59 -10.04
N PRO A 349 4.55 13.97 -8.92
CA PRO A 349 4.02 12.69 -8.47
C PRO A 349 2.52 12.73 -8.19
N ILE A 350 1.81 11.64 -8.48
CA ILE A 350 0.38 11.52 -8.09
C ILE A 350 0.27 11.52 -6.57
N LEU A 351 1.24 10.93 -5.86
CA LEU A 351 1.27 10.93 -4.38
C LEU A 351 1.39 12.35 -3.80
N GLU A 352 2.15 13.23 -4.43
CA GLU A 352 2.23 14.65 -4.02
C GLU A 352 0.86 15.31 -4.16
N THR A 353 0.26 15.20 -5.33
CA THR A 353 -1.05 15.79 -5.61
C THR A 353 -2.12 15.18 -4.69
N LEU A 354 -2.03 13.88 -4.37
CA LEU A 354 -2.93 13.19 -3.45
C LEU A 354 -2.81 13.74 -2.03
N SER A 355 -1.59 13.97 -1.55
CA SER A 355 -1.35 14.56 -0.23
C SER A 355 -2.00 15.95 -0.14
N ILE A 356 -1.82 16.78 -1.18
CA ILE A 356 -2.40 18.14 -1.26
C ILE A 356 -3.93 18.07 -1.26
N ARG A 357 -4.53 17.22 -2.11
CA ARG A 357 -6.00 17.08 -2.17
C ARG A 357 -6.59 16.53 -0.87
N LEU A 358 -5.91 15.59 -0.21
CA LEU A 358 -6.31 15.13 1.13
C LEU A 358 -6.29 16.27 2.15
N ASN A 359 -5.24 17.09 2.17
CA ASN A 359 -5.13 18.24 3.06
C ASN A 359 -6.28 19.25 2.85
N GLU A 360 -6.62 19.52 1.59
CA GLU A 360 -7.67 20.47 1.19
C GLU A 360 -9.07 20.09 1.75
N LEU A 361 -9.32 18.80 2.02
CA LEU A 361 -10.56 18.37 2.69
C LEU A 361 -10.71 19.00 4.09
N GLY A 362 -9.59 19.27 4.77
CA GLY A 362 -9.53 19.98 6.06
C GLY A 362 -9.98 19.17 7.29
N PHE A 363 -10.28 17.88 7.13
CA PHE A 363 -10.59 16.96 8.24
C PHE A 363 -9.81 15.64 8.16
N ALA A 364 -9.01 15.42 7.10
CA ALA A 364 -8.32 14.16 6.87
C ALA A 364 -7.07 13.96 7.75
N ASN A 365 -6.52 15.03 8.33
CA ASN A 365 -5.31 14.96 9.16
C ASN A 365 -5.53 14.11 10.44
N ASP A 366 -6.73 14.18 11.01
CA ASP A 366 -7.13 13.48 12.25
C ASP A 366 -8.10 12.32 11.97
N ILE A 367 -8.07 11.74 10.77
CA ILE A 367 -8.98 10.65 10.41
C ILE A 367 -8.61 9.36 11.17
N ASP A 368 -9.61 8.74 11.80
CA ASP A 368 -9.50 7.51 12.57
C ASP A 368 -10.38 6.40 11.99
N GLY A 369 -10.10 5.11 12.21
CA GLY A 369 -10.98 4.01 11.80
C GLY A 369 -11.11 3.81 10.28
N VAL A 370 -10.10 4.20 9.52
CA VAL A 370 -9.95 3.86 8.09
C VAL A 370 -9.79 2.34 7.94
N ASP A 371 -9.01 1.72 8.82
CA ASP A 371 -8.76 0.29 8.93
C ASP A 371 -10.05 -0.50 9.23
N ALA A 372 -10.85 -0.03 10.19
CA ALA A 372 -12.17 -0.60 10.46
C ALA A 372 -13.10 -0.52 9.25
N SER A 373 -13.00 0.57 8.47
CA SER A 373 -13.76 0.73 7.22
C SER A 373 -13.30 -0.24 6.14
N LEU A 374 -11.99 -0.53 6.06
CA LEU A 374 -11.48 -1.62 5.24
C LEU A 374 -12.07 -2.95 5.69
N GLY A 375 -12.03 -3.26 7.00
CA GLY A 375 -12.59 -4.48 7.57
C GLY A 375 -14.05 -4.70 7.17
N ARG A 376 -14.88 -3.65 7.26
CA ARG A 376 -16.28 -3.70 6.79
C ARG A 376 -16.41 -3.94 5.28
N MET A 377 -15.51 -3.40 4.46
CA MET A 377 -15.51 -3.68 3.01
C MET A 377 -15.07 -5.11 2.68
N LEU A 378 -14.33 -5.78 3.57
CA LEU A 378 -14.05 -7.22 3.48
C LEU A 378 -15.25 -8.06 3.94
N GLU A 379 -15.97 -7.54 4.95
CA GLU A 379 -17.11 -8.18 5.59
C GLU A 379 -18.35 -8.30 4.74
N LEU A 380 -18.65 -7.22 4.04
CA LEU A 380 -19.88 -7.07 3.31
C LEU A 380 -19.73 -7.56 1.87
N ASP A 381 -20.83 -7.99 1.27
CA ASP A 381 -20.94 -8.17 -0.16
C ASP A 381 -21.23 -6.83 -0.87
N LEU A 382 -21.35 -6.87 -2.21
CA LEU A 382 -21.64 -5.68 -3.01
C LEU A 382 -22.94 -4.95 -2.61
N ASN A 383 -23.91 -5.66 -2.01
CA ASN A 383 -25.20 -5.11 -1.57
C ASN A 383 -25.18 -4.64 -0.11
N GLY A 384 -24.04 -4.73 0.58
CA GLY A 384 -23.93 -4.36 1.99
C GLY A 384 -24.52 -5.40 2.94
N LEU A 385 -24.66 -6.65 2.50
CA LEU A 385 -25.05 -7.78 3.33
C LEU A 385 -23.80 -8.47 3.88
N ASP A 386 -23.84 -8.85 5.15
CA ASP A 386 -22.78 -9.63 5.78
C ASP A 386 -22.66 -11.01 5.13
N ARG A 387 -21.44 -11.34 4.72
CA ARG A 387 -21.08 -12.56 3.98
C ARG A 387 -21.16 -13.84 4.82
N ASP A 388 -21.09 -13.73 6.14
CA ASP A 388 -21.18 -14.86 7.07
C ASP A 388 -22.59 -15.05 7.62
N SER A 389 -23.17 -14.00 8.20
CA SER A 389 -24.46 -14.14 8.90
C SER A 389 -25.67 -14.21 7.97
N ASN A 390 -25.57 -13.73 6.72
CA ASN A 390 -26.71 -13.68 5.80
C ASN A 390 -26.61 -14.72 4.68
N ASN A 391 -27.56 -15.66 4.62
CA ASN A 391 -27.61 -16.68 3.56
C ASN A 391 -27.87 -16.12 2.15
N SER A 392 -28.36 -14.89 2.04
CA SER A 392 -28.64 -14.23 0.75
C SER A 392 -27.44 -13.41 0.24
N SER A 393 -26.37 -13.30 1.03
CA SER A 393 -25.18 -12.55 0.64
C SER A 393 -24.40 -13.27 -0.46
N TYR A 394 -23.79 -12.47 -1.35
CA TYR A 394 -22.86 -12.99 -2.33
C TYR A 394 -21.50 -13.30 -1.69
N SER A 395 -20.80 -14.30 -2.20
CA SER A 395 -19.55 -14.75 -1.58
C SER A 395 -18.34 -13.87 -1.89
N VAL A 396 -18.45 -12.88 -2.78
CA VAL A 396 -17.37 -11.94 -3.12
C VAL A 396 -17.50 -10.67 -2.27
N SER A 397 -16.39 -10.15 -1.79
CA SER A 397 -16.38 -8.94 -0.93
C SER A 397 -16.74 -7.67 -1.68
N ALA A 398 -17.26 -6.67 -0.97
CA ALA A 398 -17.57 -5.35 -1.50
C ALA A 398 -16.32 -4.67 -2.11
N LEU A 399 -15.15 -4.84 -1.47
CA LEU A 399 -13.88 -4.31 -1.98
C LEU A 399 -13.51 -4.93 -3.34
N GLU A 400 -13.64 -6.24 -3.46
CA GLU A 400 -13.34 -6.97 -4.68
C GLU A 400 -14.31 -6.62 -5.81
N SER A 401 -15.62 -6.55 -5.51
CA SER A 401 -16.63 -6.09 -6.45
C SER A 401 -16.41 -4.64 -6.90
N LEU A 402 -15.93 -3.76 -6.02
CA LEU A 402 -15.63 -2.38 -6.35
C LEU A 402 -14.47 -2.28 -7.35
N LEU A 403 -13.34 -2.96 -7.10
CA LEU A 403 -12.21 -2.96 -8.04
C LEU A 403 -12.61 -3.58 -9.38
N PHE A 404 -13.42 -4.64 -9.35
CA PHE A 404 -13.94 -5.25 -10.56
C PHE A 404 -14.83 -4.30 -11.35
N MET A 405 -15.70 -3.53 -10.69
CA MET A 405 -16.53 -2.51 -11.33
C MET A 405 -15.68 -1.40 -11.96
N ILE A 406 -14.60 -0.96 -11.30
CA ILE A 406 -13.65 0.02 -11.86
C ILE A 406 -13.04 -0.51 -13.17
N VAL A 407 -12.64 -1.79 -13.20
CA VAL A 407 -12.09 -2.41 -14.41
C VAL A 407 -13.16 -2.58 -15.49
N LEU A 408 -14.39 -2.96 -15.13
CA LEU A 408 -15.51 -3.03 -16.09
C LEU A 408 -15.79 -1.67 -16.74
N GLY A 409 -15.78 -0.59 -15.97
CA GLY A 409 -15.97 0.77 -16.48
C GLY A 409 -14.89 1.23 -17.47
N ASP A 410 -13.70 0.61 -17.44
CA ASP A 410 -12.57 0.87 -18.34
C ASP A 410 -12.63 0.06 -19.64
N VAL A 411 -13.20 -1.15 -19.60
CA VAL A 411 -13.12 -2.12 -20.72
C VAL A 411 -14.44 -2.35 -21.44
N TYR A 412 -15.59 -2.09 -20.81
CA TYR A 412 -16.90 -2.34 -21.38
C TYR A 412 -17.26 -1.24 -22.40
N GLY A 413 -17.78 -1.63 -23.57
CA GLY A 413 -18.19 -0.73 -24.65
C GLY A 413 -17.84 -1.29 -26.02
N TYR A 414 -18.82 -1.33 -26.93
CA TYR A 414 -18.68 -2.01 -28.21
C TYR A 414 -19.08 -1.15 -29.41
N GLN A 415 -18.47 -1.44 -30.55
CA GLN A 415 -18.89 -0.92 -31.84
C GLN A 415 -19.88 -1.88 -32.50
N TRP A 416 -20.94 -1.32 -33.04
CA TRP A 416 -22.06 -1.99 -33.68
C TRP A 416 -22.02 -1.78 -35.18
N ALA A 417 -22.34 -2.83 -35.92
CA ALA A 417 -22.40 -2.75 -37.38
C ALA A 417 -23.59 -1.86 -37.81
N ASN A 418 -23.29 -0.75 -38.49
CA ASN A 418 -24.21 0.35 -38.80
C ASN A 418 -24.46 0.58 -40.30
N THR A 419 -24.11 -0.39 -41.16
CA THR A 419 -24.26 -0.29 -42.62
C THR A 419 -25.47 -1.10 -43.14
N PRO A 420 -26.23 -0.59 -44.12
CA PRO A 420 -27.28 -1.35 -44.80
C PRO A 420 -26.72 -2.55 -45.60
N PRO A 421 -27.49 -3.63 -45.82
CA PRO A 421 -28.88 -3.85 -45.36
C PRO A 421 -28.96 -4.22 -43.87
N PHE A 422 -30.03 -3.79 -43.20
CA PHE A 422 -30.26 -4.02 -41.76
C PHE A 422 -31.10 -5.28 -41.47
N SER A 423 -31.39 -6.06 -42.51
CA SER A 423 -32.31 -7.20 -42.55
C SER A 423 -31.94 -8.44 -41.73
N SER A 424 -30.82 -8.45 -40.99
CA SER A 424 -30.44 -9.59 -40.14
C SER A 424 -31.14 -9.53 -38.78
N SER A 425 -31.71 -10.63 -38.29
CA SER A 425 -32.32 -10.67 -36.94
C SER A 425 -31.31 -10.56 -35.79
N THR A 426 -30.01 -10.83 -36.02
CA THR A 426 -28.99 -10.82 -34.97
C THR A 426 -28.19 -9.50 -34.97
N PRO A 427 -28.17 -8.75 -33.85
CA PRO A 427 -27.27 -7.61 -33.69
C PRO A 427 -25.80 -8.06 -33.68
N THR A 428 -24.96 -7.48 -34.56
CA THR A 428 -23.54 -7.85 -34.65
C THR A 428 -22.64 -6.68 -34.24
N ILE A 429 -21.71 -6.92 -33.33
CA ILE A 429 -20.61 -6.02 -33.01
C ILE A 429 -19.50 -6.16 -34.07
N THR A 430 -18.66 -5.13 -34.22
CA THR A 430 -17.51 -5.10 -35.15
C THR A 430 -16.17 -4.97 -34.43
N GLY A 431 -16.19 -4.72 -33.12
CA GLY A 431 -15.00 -4.51 -32.29
C GLY A 431 -15.37 -3.78 -31.00
N HIS A 432 -14.36 -3.36 -30.23
CA HIS A 432 -14.55 -2.48 -29.08
C HIS A 432 -14.71 -1.03 -29.49
N SER A 433 -15.37 -0.27 -28.62
CA SER A 433 -15.33 1.18 -28.69
C SER A 433 -13.88 1.71 -28.57
N ASN A 434 -13.61 2.87 -29.18
CA ASN A 434 -12.35 3.61 -29.03
C ASN A 434 -11.08 2.79 -29.38
N SER A 435 -10.85 2.58 -30.69
CA SER A 435 -9.63 1.98 -31.27
C SER A 435 -9.15 0.64 -30.65
N GLY A 436 -10.09 -0.17 -30.14
CA GLY A 436 -9.81 -1.55 -29.69
C GLY A 436 -9.56 -1.73 -28.19
N ASN A 437 -9.70 -0.67 -27.38
CA ASN A 437 -9.44 -0.73 -25.94
C ASN A 437 -10.71 -0.78 -25.05
N GLY A 438 -11.89 -0.44 -25.57
CA GLY A 438 -13.15 -0.43 -24.81
C GLY A 438 -13.39 0.88 -24.04
N GLY A 439 -14.30 0.84 -23.05
CA GLY A 439 -14.52 1.90 -22.06
C GLY A 439 -15.53 3.00 -22.44
N VAL A 440 -15.93 3.09 -23.70
CA VAL A 440 -16.95 4.03 -24.18
C VAL A 440 -18.24 3.27 -24.45
N LEU A 441 -19.23 3.46 -23.59
CA LEU A 441 -20.58 2.97 -23.84
C LEU A 441 -21.16 3.67 -25.07
N THR A 442 -21.56 2.90 -26.07
CA THR A 442 -22.24 3.43 -27.25
C THR A 442 -23.75 3.44 -27.07
N LEU A 443 -24.45 4.21 -27.90
CA LEU A 443 -25.90 4.15 -27.99
C LEU A 443 -26.37 2.72 -28.30
N GLY A 444 -25.64 1.99 -29.15
CA GLY A 444 -25.83 0.58 -29.46
C GLY A 444 -25.83 -0.32 -28.23
N ASP A 445 -24.90 -0.10 -27.30
CA ASP A 445 -24.83 -0.86 -26.05
C ASP A 445 -26.07 -0.62 -25.19
N SER A 446 -26.54 0.63 -25.16
CA SER A 446 -27.70 1.04 -24.36
C SER A 446 -29.01 0.47 -24.91
N VAL A 447 -29.19 0.52 -26.23
CA VAL A 447 -30.39 -0.02 -26.88
C VAL A 447 -30.37 -1.56 -26.89
N PHE A 448 -29.20 -2.18 -26.89
CA PHE A 448 -29.07 -3.63 -26.71
C PHE A 448 -29.45 -4.07 -25.29
N ALA A 449 -29.03 -3.32 -24.28
CA ALA A 449 -29.39 -3.57 -22.89
C ALA A 449 -30.91 -3.41 -22.64
N LEU A 450 -31.56 -2.49 -23.35
CA LEU A 450 -33.02 -2.35 -23.41
C LEU A 450 -33.73 -3.44 -24.24
N GLN A 451 -32.98 -4.34 -24.86
CA GLN A 451 -33.49 -5.31 -25.84
C GLN A 451 -34.24 -4.67 -27.01
N SER A 452 -33.95 -3.41 -27.36
CA SER A 452 -34.58 -2.72 -28.49
C SER A 452 -34.44 -3.52 -29.79
N LYS A 453 -35.33 -3.29 -30.75
CA LYS A 453 -35.23 -3.91 -32.08
C LYS A 453 -34.12 -3.24 -32.90
N ILE A 454 -32.87 -3.58 -32.59
CA ILE A 454 -31.67 -2.99 -33.21
C ILE A 454 -31.63 -3.33 -34.70
N ARG A 455 -31.84 -4.60 -35.07
CA ARG A 455 -31.87 -5.05 -36.47
C ARG A 455 -33.15 -5.82 -36.77
N GLY A 456 -33.56 -5.88 -38.03
CA GLY A 456 -34.87 -6.42 -38.41
C GLY A 456 -35.34 -5.86 -39.75
N ASP A 457 -36.63 -5.53 -39.87
CA ASP A 457 -37.19 -4.92 -41.09
C ASP A 457 -36.42 -3.64 -41.48
N ASP A 458 -35.98 -3.57 -42.75
CA ASP A 458 -35.27 -2.41 -43.32
C ASP A 458 -36.13 -1.12 -43.28
N THR A 459 -37.42 -1.22 -42.95
CA THR A 459 -38.37 -0.10 -42.85
C THR A 459 -38.69 0.35 -41.42
N LEU A 460 -38.61 -0.52 -40.41
CA LEU A 460 -39.02 -0.27 -39.02
C LEU A 460 -38.03 -0.90 -38.03
N SER A 461 -36.91 -0.21 -37.80
CA SER A 461 -35.88 -0.56 -36.82
C SER A 461 -35.18 0.68 -36.28
N LEU A 462 -34.72 0.60 -35.02
CA LEU A 462 -34.06 1.75 -34.38
C LEU A 462 -32.76 2.12 -35.08
N ILE A 463 -31.97 1.15 -35.55
CA ILE A 463 -30.72 1.42 -36.28
C ILE A 463 -30.97 2.20 -37.56
N ARG A 464 -32.09 1.95 -38.24
CA ARG A 464 -32.48 2.68 -39.45
C ARG A 464 -32.78 4.13 -39.12
N PHE A 465 -33.55 4.40 -38.07
CA PHE A 465 -33.86 5.76 -37.67
C PHE A 465 -32.63 6.54 -37.20
N LEU A 466 -31.69 5.88 -36.50
CA LEU A 466 -30.40 6.47 -36.14
C LEU A 466 -29.53 6.74 -37.36
N TYR A 467 -29.53 5.83 -38.34
CA TYR A 467 -28.85 6.02 -39.61
C TYR A 467 -29.43 7.21 -40.40
N ASP A 468 -30.77 7.30 -40.51
CA ASP A 468 -31.45 8.39 -41.20
C ASP A 468 -31.24 9.73 -40.49
N SER A 469 -31.19 9.73 -39.15
CA SER A 469 -30.82 10.91 -38.35
C SER A 469 -29.44 11.46 -38.71
N ARG A 470 -28.47 10.57 -38.98
CA ARG A 470 -27.13 10.93 -39.46
C ARG A 470 -27.12 11.36 -40.93
N ALA A 471 -27.80 10.62 -41.80
CA ALA A 471 -27.68 10.76 -43.25
C ALA A 471 -28.44 11.98 -43.80
N ASP A 472 -29.58 12.32 -43.20
CA ASP A 472 -30.49 13.32 -43.75
C ASP A 472 -30.13 14.77 -43.35
N ASN A 473 -29.22 14.98 -42.40
CA ASN A 473 -28.88 16.31 -41.84
C ASN A 473 -30.11 17.11 -41.35
N LYS A 474 -31.13 16.41 -40.84
CA LYS A 474 -32.41 16.99 -40.42
C LYS A 474 -32.56 17.18 -38.91
N VAL A 475 -31.61 16.68 -38.12
CA VAL A 475 -31.61 16.85 -36.65
C VAL A 475 -30.70 18.01 -36.29
N TYR A 476 -31.20 18.94 -35.48
CA TYR A 476 -30.45 20.11 -35.03
C TYR A 476 -30.40 20.17 -33.51
N LYS A 477 -29.23 20.59 -33.00
CA LYS A 477 -28.94 20.89 -31.61
C LYS A 477 -28.32 22.27 -31.52
N ASN A 478 -28.91 23.17 -30.73
CA ASN A 478 -28.51 24.57 -30.59
C ASN A 478 -28.27 25.27 -31.95
N GLY A 479 -29.17 25.03 -32.91
CA GLY A 479 -29.12 25.61 -34.25
C GLY A 479 -28.12 24.96 -35.23
N SER A 480 -27.25 24.05 -34.77
CA SER A 480 -26.30 23.32 -35.62
C SER A 480 -26.80 21.91 -35.94
N VAL A 481 -26.41 21.35 -37.09
CA VAL A 481 -26.74 19.96 -37.43
C VAL A 481 -26.08 19.01 -36.44
N PHE A 482 -26.85 18.08 -35.89
CA PHE A 482 -26.39 17.09 -34.93
C PHE A 482 -26.18 15.73 -35.60
N LEU A 483 -24.92 15.29 -35.71
CA LEU A 483 -24.53 14.07 -36.43
C LEU A 483 -24.14 12.97 -35.44
N PHE A 484 -24.95 11.91 -35.39
CA PHE A 484 -24.74 10.76 -34.52
C PHE A 484 -25.37 9.49 -35.13
N ASP A 485 -24.87 8.32 -34.78
CA ASP A 485 -25.47 7.03 -35.12
C ASP A 485 -25.45 6.06 -33.92
N ILE A 486 -25.67 4.77 -34.17
CA ILE A 486 -25.64 3.73 -33.13
C ILE A 486 -24.29 3.63 -32.41
N ASN A 487 -23.18 4.07 -33.01
CA ASN A 487 -21.84 4.06 -32.42
C ASN A 487 -21.49 5.36 -31.70
N ALA A 488 -22.42 6.32 -31.65
CA ALA A 488 -22.27 7.53 -30.86
C ALA A 488 -22.04 7.18 -29.37
N PRO A 489 -21.06 7.81 -28.68
CA PRO A 489 -20.89 7.64 -27.25
C PRO A 489 -22.18 8.03 -26.50
N ALA A 490 -22.75 7.14 -25.70
CA ALA A 490 -24.01 7.36 -24.99
C ALA A 490 -23.98 8.61 -24.09
N LEU A 491 -22.83 8.87 -23.47
CA LEU A 491 -22.61 10.02 -22.59
C LEU A 491 -22.66 11.36 -23.34
N MET A 492 -22.48 11.39 -24.67
CA MET A 492 -22.58 12.63 -25.46
C MET A 492 -24.00 13.23 -25.45
N PHE A 493 -25.02 12.42 -25.14
CA PHE A 493 -26.41 12.84 -25.06
C PHE A 493 -26.78 13.46 -23.70
N LEU A 494 -25.85 13.53 -22.74
CA LEU A 494 -26.06 14.24 -21.49
C LEU A 494 -26.25 15.75 -21.72
N GLN A 495 -27.21 16.32 -20.99
CA GLN A 495 -27.71 17.67 -21.20
C GLN A 495 -27.18 18.66 -20.17
N GLY A 496 -26.98 19.91 -20.58
CA GLY A 496 -26.71 21.06 -19.69
C GLY A 496 -25.75 20.74 -18.54
N ASN A 497 -26.20 20.97 -17.30
CA ASN A 497 -25.38 20.76 -16.10
C ASN A 497 -25.15 19.28 -15.77
N SER A 498 -25.82 18.31 -16.41
CA SER A 498 -25.56 16.88 -16.19
C SER A 498 -24.38 16.32 -17.00
N ARG A 499 -23.82 17.12 -17.91
CA ARG A 499 -22.74 16.72 -18.82
C ARG A 499 -21.34 16.61 -18.16
N GLY A 500 -21.13 17.19 -16.99
CA GLY A 500 -19.81 17.14 -16.33
C GLY A 500 -18.76 17.96 -17.09
N ALA A 501 -17.57 17.39 -17.34
CA ALA A 501 -16.48 18.05 -18.08
C ALA A 501 -16.56 17.90 -19.61
N MET A 502 -17.47 17.09 -20.14
CA MET A 502 -17.60 16.92 -21.59
C MET A 502 -18.05 18.21 -22.28
N ASN A 503 -17.46 18.49 -23.43
CA ASN A 503 -17.85 19.62 -24.27
C ASN A 503 -19.23 19.42 -24.91
N ASN A 504 -19.90 20.53 -25.28
CA ASN A 504 -21.11 20.43 -26.08
C ASN A 504 -20.74 20.02 -27.52
N ILE A 505 -21.08 18.80 -27.89
CA ILE A 505 -20.65 18.19 -29.15
C ILE A 505 -21.85 17.99 -30.06
N ASN A 506 -21.74 18.49 -31.30
CA ASN A 506 -22.73 18.33 -32.36
C ASN A 506 -22.34 17.24 -33.39
N ASN A 507 -21.20 16.58 -33.23
CA ASN A 507 -20.76 15.52 -34.13
C ASN A 507 -19.99 14.46 -33.36
N GLN A 508 -20.42 13.19 -33.46
CA GLN A 508 -19.78 12.08 -32.76
C GLN A 508 -18.27 11.93 -33.05
N SER A 509 -17.77 12.35 -34.22
CA SER A 509 -16.33 12.29 -34.53
C SER A 509 -15.49 13.27 -33.71
N SER A 510 -16.13 14.24 -33.06
CA SER A 510 -15.52 15.24 -32.18
C SER A 510 -15.81 14.95 -30.71
N ALA A 511 -16.25 13.72 -30.38
CA ALA A 511 -16.46 13.32 -29.00
C ALA A 511 -15.16 13.37 -28.20
N ASP A 512 -15.28 13.76 -26.93
CA ASP A 512 -14.14 13.82 -26.01
C ASP A 512 -13.49 12.44 -25.88
N ALA A 513 -12.17 12.33 -26.08
CA ALA A 513 -11.50 11.04 -26.08
C ALA A 513 -11.44 10.37 -24.69
N ILE A 514 -11.63 11.14 -23.61
CA ILE A 514 -11.44 10.72 -22.23
C ILE A 514 -12.78 10.73 -21.49
N TYR A 515 -13.46 11.87 -21.40
CA TYR A 515 -14.71 11.98 -20.62
C TYR A 515 -15.94 11.39 -21.32
N SER A 516 -15.80 10.90 -22.57
CA SER A 516 -16.80 10.00 -23.16
C SER A 516 -16.71 8.57 -22.63
N GLN A 517 -15.62 8.23 -21.91
CA GLN A 517 -15.48 6.94 -21.23
C GLN A 517 -16.24 6.95 -19.91
N THR A 518 -16.80 5.79 -19.56
CA THR A 518 -17.71 5.65 -18.41
C THR A 518 -17.04 6.01 -17.09
N LEU A 519 -15.84 5.46 -16.83
CA LEU A 519 -15.14 5.67 -15.57
C LEU A 519 -14.62 7.12 -15.41
N PRO A 520 -13.86 7.71 -16.36
CA PRO A 520 -13.44 9.11 -16.26
C PRO A 520 -14.60 10.08 -16.05
N PHE A 521 -15.73 9.89 -16.74
CA PHE A 521 -16.93 10.71 -16.52
C PHE A 521 -17.44 10.63 -15.08
N MET A 522 -17.56 9.42 -14.55
CA MET A 522 -18.06 9.17 -13.21
C MET A 522 -17.13 9.76 -12.13
N LEU A 523 -15.83 9.55 -12.28
CA LEU A 523 -14.81 10.04 -11.35
C LEU A 523 -14.66 11.57 -11.41
N ASN A 524 -14.78 12.18 -12.59
CA ASN A 524 -14.82 13.63 -12.74
C ASN A 524 -16.00 14.26 -11.97
N TRP A 525 -17.17 13.61 -11.98
CA TRP A 525 -18.31 14.07 -11.21
C TRP A 525 -18.07 14.03 -9.69
N VAL A 526 -17.36 13.01 -9.20
CA VAL A 526 -16.97 12.92 -7.78
C VAL A 526 -16.09 14.11 -7.41
N LYS A 527 -15.04 14.42 -8.20
CA LYS A 527 -14.21 15.60 -7.97
C LYS A 527 -15.03 16.89 -8.01
N LYS A 528 -15.87 17.08 -9.04
CA LYS A 528 -16.66 18.31 -9.21
C LYS A 528 -17.55 18.62 -8.02
N VAL A 529 -18.18 17.58 -7.49
CA VAL A 529 -19.13 17.71 -6.37
C VAL A 529 -18.41 18.02 -5.07
N ILE A 530 -17.22 17.46 -4.86
CA ILE A 530 -16.47 17.61 -3.61
C ILE A 530 -15.55 18.85 -3.62
N TYR A 531 -14.77 19.05 -4.67
CA TYR A 531 -13.75 20.11 -4.76
C TYR A 531 -14.20 21.32 -5.57
N ASP A 532 -14.88 21.14 -6.71
CA ASP A 532 -15.19 22.26 -7.62
C ASP A 532 -16.50 23.00 -7.28
N GLY A 533 -17.12 22.71 -6.13
CA GLY A 533 -18.29 23.42 -5.64
C GLY A 533 -19.59 23.19 -6.43
N TYR A 534 -19.72 22.04 -7.10
CA TYR A 534 -20.99 21.61 -7.73
C TYR A 534 -21.95 20.96 -6.71
N GLY A 535 -21.46 20.59 -5.53
CA GLY A 535 -22.27 20.06 -4.44
C GLY A 535 -23.17 21.13 -3.79
N PRO A 536 -24.40 20.80 -3.39
CA PRO A 536 -25.30 21.75 -2.74
C PRO A 536 -24.93 22.06 -1.30
N TYR A 537 -24.31 21.13 -0.57
CA TYR A 537 -23.98 21.26 0.85
C TYR A 537 -22.65 21.97 1.07
N SER A 538 -22.61 22.84 2.07
CA SER A 538 -21.42 23.61 2.44
C SER A 538 -21.34 23.79 3.95
N SER A 539 -20.14 23.92 4.50
CA SER A 539 -19.92 24.39 5.87
C SER A 539 -19.60 25.89 5.88
N SER A 540 -19.68 26.52 7.06
CA SER A 540 -19.27 27.92 7.26
C SER A 540 -17.86 28.22 6.73
N ASP A 541 -16.98 27.23 6.81
CA ASP A 541 -15.56 27.36 6.50
C ASP A 541 -15.23 27.08 5.03
N MET A 542 -16.15 26.48 4.27
CA MET A 542 -16.02 26.24 2.83
C MET A 542 -16.71 27.32 2.00
N GLY A 543 -17.78 27.91 2.54
CA GLY A 543 -18.69 28.77 1.79
C GLY A 543 -19.59 27.98 0.83
N PRO A 544 -20.66 28.61 0.29
CA PRO A 544 -21.62 27.92 -0.57
C PRO A 544 -20.96 27.48 -1.89
N GLY A 545 -21.36 26.29 -2.39
CA GLY A 545 -20.90 25.78 -3.68
C GLY A 545 -21.21 26.76 -4.82
N ALA A 546 -20.17 27.41 -5.35
CA ALA A 546 -20.29 28.50 -6.31
C ALA A 546 -20.85 28.06 -7.68
N ASN A 547 -20.71 26.78 -8.03
CA ASN A 547 -21.11 26.22 -9.32
C ASN A 547 -22.43 25.42 -9.25
N TYR A 548 -23.00 25.22 -8.06
CA TYR A 548 -24.29 24.57 -7.90
C TYR A 548 -25.44 25.45 -8.40
N SER A 549 -26.29 24.91 -9.28
CA SER A 549 -27.52 25.56 -9.72
C SER A 549 -28.75 24.74 -9.35
N THR A 550 -29.77 25.40 -8.79
CA THR A 550 -31.06 24.78 -8.45
C THR A 550 -31.95 24.51 -9.66
N SER A 551 -31.67 25.15 -10.81
CA SER A 551 -32.39 24.96 -12.06
C SER A 551 -31.49 25.23 -13.26
N TRP A 552 -31.66 24.46 -14.33
CA TRP A 552 -30.92 24.61 -15.59
C TRP A 552 -31.75 24.10 -16.77
N ASN A 553 -31.39 24.44 -18.00
CA ASN A 553 -32.12 24.03 -19.21
C ASN A 553 -31.33 22.99 -20.01
N THR A 554 -32.03 22.06 -20.67
CA THR A 554 -31.42 21.19 -21.67
C THR A 554 -30.98 21.98 -22.90
N ASP A 555 -30.22 21.35 -23.81
CA ASP A 555 -29.96 21.97 -25.11
C ASP A 555 -31.28 22.16 -25.90
N GLU A 556 -31.26 23.09 -26.83
CA GLU A 556 -32.40 23.37 -27.72
C GLU A 556 -32.36 22.44 -28.93
N TYR A 557 -33.43 21.69 -29.13
CA TYR A 557 -33.53 20.74 -30.24
C TYR A 557 -34.65 21.10 -31.21
N ARG A 558 -34.43 20.75 -32.48
CA ARG A 558 -35.46 20.70 -33.52
C ARG A 558 -35.13 19.64 -34.56
N ILE A 559 -36.16 18.98 -35.08
CA ILE A 559 -36.04 17.99 -36.14
C ILE A 559 -36.89 18.47 -37.31
N THR A 560 -36.29 18.49 -38.50
CA THR A 560 -36.98 18.83 -39.74
C THR A 560 -37.81 17.64 -40.22
N VAL A 561 -39.10 17.84 -40.48
CA VAL A 561 -40.04 16.84 -41.01
C VAL A 561 -40.80 17.40 -42.21
N ASP A 562 -41.04 16.57 -43.22
CA ASP A 562 -41.78 16.96 -44.41
C ASP A 562 -43.26 16.58 -44.31
N ARG A 563 -44.13 17.55 -44.61
CA ARG A 563 -45.56 17.32 -44.85
C ARG A 563 -45.77 16.96 -46.32
N LEU A 564 -46.59 15.94 -46.56
CA LEU A 564 -46.94 15.43 -47.89
C LEU A 564 -48.32 15.97 -48.33
N GLY A 565 -48.63 15.85 -49.63
CA GLY A 565 -49.95 16.19 -50.19
C GLY A 565 -50.09 17.63 -50.69
N SER A 566 -51.32 18.16 -50.72
CA SER A 566 -51.67 19.44 -51.35
C SER A 566 -51.13 20.68 -50.62
N SER A 567 -50.72 20.52 -49.35
CA SER A 567 -50.07 21.55 -48.52
C SER A 567 -48.65 21.11 -48.15
N ALA A 568 -47.92 20.52 -49.10
CA ALA A 568 -46.56 20.03 -48.87
C ALA A 568 -45.62 21.16 -48.44
N GLY A 569 -44.77 20.86 -47.46
CA GLY A 569 -43.85 21.82 -46.85
C GLY A 569 -42.89 21.14 -45.90
N THR A 570 -41.79 21.81 -45.61
CA THR A 570 -40.79 21.35 -44.65
C THR A 570 -40.95 22.15 -43.37
N HIS A 571 -41.19 21.46 -42.26
CA HIS A 571 -41.47 22.06 -40.96
C HIS A 571 -40.44 21.60 -39.94
N GLN A 572 -40.17 22.43 -38.94
CA GLN A 572 -39.27 22.10 -37.84
C GLN A 572 -40.10 21.80 -36.61
N VAL A 573 -39.81 20.69 -35.93
CA VAL A 573 -40.55 20.29 -34.75
C VAL A 573 -39.61 20.26 -33.57
N GLY A 574 -39.92 21.04 -32.53
CA GLY A 574 -39.20 21.07 -31.27
C GLY A 574 -39.66 20.00 -30.27
N ILE A 575 -38.92 19.89 -29.17
CA ILE A 575 -39.31 19.18 -27.95
C ILE A 575 -40.70 19.65 -27.46
N GLY A 576 -41.50 18.72 -26.94
CA GLY A 576 -42.86 19.01 -26.48
C GLY A 576 -43.86 19.26 -27.61
N GLY A 577 -43.49 18.95 -28.86
CA GLY A 577 -44.38 19.09 -30.02
C GLY A 577 -44.64 20.54 -30.40
N VAL A 578 -43.63 21.41 -30.33
CA VAL A 578 -43.74 22.79 -30.84
C VAL A 578 -43.44 22.79 -32.34
N GLU A 579 -44.45 23.04 -33.17
CA GLU A 579 -44.29 23.22 -34.62
C GLU A 579 -43.67 24.59 -34.93
N ASP A 580 -42.69 24.61 -35.83
CA ASP A 580 -41.88 25.74 -36.26
C ASP A 580 -41.43 26.65 -35.11
N PRO A 581 -40.67 26.10 -34.13
CA PRO A 581 -40.24 26.86 -32.96
C PRO A 581 -39.36 28.04 -33.39
N GLY A 582 -39.58 29.20 -32.78
CA GLY A 582 -38.71 30.36 -32.98
C GLY A 582 -37.27 30.07 -32.51
N GLY A 583 -36.27 30.66 -33.17
CA GLY A 583 -34.87 30.54 -32.76
C GLY A 583 -34.22 29.20 -33.15
N ASN A 584 -33.49 28.60 -32.21
CA ASN A 584 -32.67 27.40 -32.43
C ASN A 584 -33.37 26.07 -32.10
N GLY A 585 -34.57 26.12 -31.51
CA GLY A 585 -35.32 24.95 -31.08
C GLY A 585 -36.06 25.21 -29.76
N THR A 586 -36.41 24.13 -29.07
CA THR A 586 -37.03 24.16 -27.72
C THR A 586 -36.27 23.24 -26.76
N SER A 587 -36.39 23.49 -25.46
CA SER A 587 -35.68 22.78 -24.40
C SER A 587 -36.59 22.51 -23.20
N TYR A 588 -36.16 21.59 -22.33
CA TYR A 588 -36.78 21.32 -21.04
C TYR A 588 -36.11 22.15 -19.94
N THR A 589 -36.90 22.65 -18.99
CA THR A 589 -36.38 23.21 -17.74
C THR A 589 -36.27 22.12 -16.68
N ILE A 590 -35.07 21.94 -16.16
CA ILE A 590 -34.72 20.92 -15.16
C ILE A 590 -34.43 21.63 -13.84
N ASN A 591 -35.31 21.44 -12.87
CA ASN A 591 -35.03 21.80 -11.48
C ASN A 591 -34.15 20.71 -10.84
N GLU A 592 -33.37 20.98 -9.80
CA GLU A 592 -32.79 19.91 -8.97
C GLU A 592 -33.78 19.50 -7.86
N ILE A 593 -33.51 18.40 -7.14
CA ILE A 593 -34.32 18.02 -5.97
C ILE A 593 -34.18 19.11 -4.89
N PRO A 594 -35.29 19.65 -4.33
CA PRO A 594 -35.22 20.66 -3.28
C PRO A 594 -34.55 20.12 -2.01
N ILE A 595 -33.60 20.87 -1.46
CA ILE A 595 -32.84 20.50 -0.25
C ILE A 595 -33.18 21.46 0.89
N ALA A 596 -33.52 20.90 2.05
CA ALA A 596 -33.77 21.67 3.27
C ALA A 596 -32.45 21.89 4.03
N GLY A 597 -32.00 23.15 4.16
CA GLY A 597 -30.77 23.50 4.87
C GLY A 597 -29.51 23.07 4.11
N ARG A 598 -28.90 24.01 3.38
CA ARG A 598 -27.65 23.74 2.60
C ARG A 598 -26.39 23.90 3.45
N GLU A 599 -26.46 24.73 4.49
CA GLU A 599 -25.36 24.95 5.42
C GLU A 599 -25.39 23.85 6.49
N VAL A 600 -24.30 23.11 6.61
CA VAL A 600 -24.11 21.99 7.54
C VAL A 600 -23.02 22.32 8.56
N SER A 601 -22.92 21.50 9.61
CA SER A 601 -22.10 21.84 10.79
C SER A 601 -20.60 21.67 10.59
N SER A 602 -20.17 20.78 9.69
CA SER A 602 -18.75 20.48 9.46
C SER A 602 -18.43 20.20 7.98
N ARG A 603 -17.14 20.29 7.63
CA ARG A 603 -16.62 19.92 6.31
C ARG A 603 -16.82 18.43 6.00
N GLU A 604 -16.61 17.56 6.99
CA GLU A 604 -16.84 16.11 6.86
C GLU A 604 -18.32 15.81 6.56
N GLU A 605 -19.25 16.49 7.23
CA GLU A 605 -20.69 16.34 7.00
C GLU A 605 -21.06 16.78 5.57
N ALA A 606 -20.52 17.92 5.12
CA ALA A 606 -20.72 18.42 3.76
C ALA A 606 -20.18 17.42 2.73
N PHE A 607 -19.00 16.85 2.98
CA PHE A 607 -18.36 15.86 2.12
C PHE A 607 -19.25 14.62 1.90
N TYR A 608 -19.70 13.97 2.97
CA TYR A 608 -20.55 12.76 2.83
C TYR A 608 -21.93 13.09 2.25
N LYS A 609 -22.57 14.20 2.65
CA LYS A 609 -23.88 14.60 2.10
C LYS A 609 -23.79 14.94 0.61
N ASN A 610 -22.72 15.61 0.17
CA ASN A 610 -22.47 15.88 -1.25
C ASN A 610 -22.22 14.59 -2.05
N PHE A 611 -21.47 13.63 -1.51
CA PHE A 611 -21.29 12.33 -2.15
C PHE A 611 -22.62 11.56 -2.29
N GLN A 612 -23.44 11.50 -1.23
CA GLN A 612 -24.78 10.87 -1.31
C GLN A 612 -25.73 11.61 -2.25
N TRP A 613 -25.64 12.95 -2.30
CA TRP A 613 -26.40 13.74 -3.27
C TRP A 613 -26.03 13.37 -4.71
N LEU A 614 -24.74 13.18 -5.03
CA LEU A 614 -24.33 12.71 -6.35
C LEU A 614 -24.90 11.31 -6.65
N LEU A 615 -24.83 10.39 -5.68
CA LEU A 615 -25.30 9.02 -5.86
C LEU A 615 -26.82 8.93 -6.09
N TYR A 616 -27.63 9.73 -5.39
CA TYR A 616 -29.09 9.54 -5.37
C TYR A 616 -29.94 10.72 -5.85
N GLU A 617 -29.42 11.95 -5.90
CA GLU A 617 -30.26 13.15 -6.01
C GLU A 617 -29.90 14.09 -7.17
N LYS A 618 -28.63 14.13 -7.60
CA LYS A 618 -28.20 14.89 -8.78
C LYS A 618 -28.99 14.48 -10.02
N ARG A 619 -29.67 15.39 -10.69
CA ARG A 619 -30.40 15.03 -11.92
C ARG A 619 -29.48 14.82 -13.12
N PHE A 620 -29.51 13.63 -13.70
CA PHE A 620 -28.90 13.30 -14.98
C PHE A 620 -29.98 13.24 -16.07
N VAL A 621 -29.80 13.98 -17.16
CA VAL A 621 -30.78 14.06 -18.24
C VAL A 621 -30.12 13.75 -19.57
N LEU A 622 -30.70 12.80 -20.31
CA LEU A 622 -30.30 12.46 -21.67
C LEU A 622 -31.45 12.76 -22.62
N VAL A 623 -31.15 13.35 -23.77
CA VAL A 623 -32.13 13.58 -24.84
C VAL A 623 -31.54 13.04 -26.15
N ILE A 624 -32.23 12.06 -26.75
CA ILE A 624 -31.87 11.44 -28.02
C ILE A 624 -32.90 11.88 -29.07
N PRO A 625 -32.57 12.86 -29.94
CA PRO A 625 -33.47 13.37 -30.98
C PRO A 625 -33.38 12.51 -32.25
N VAL A 626 -34.38 11.68 -32.52
CA VAL A 626 -34.41 10.73 -33.64
C VAL A 626 -35.32 11.22 -34.76
N HIS A 627 -34.76 11.37 -35.96
CA HIS A 627 -35.54 11.56 -37.19
C HIS A 627 -36.06 10.19 -37.67
N ALA A 628 -37.34 9.92 -37.41
CA ALA A 628 -37.95 8.64 -37.74
C ALA A 628 -38.60 8.69 -39.13
N ARG A 629 -37.96 8.07 -40.12
CA ARG A 629 -38.48 7.93 -41.48
C ARG A 629 -38.98 6.52 -41.74
N LEU A 630 -40.24 6.38 -42.08
CA LEU A 630 -40.87 5.07 -42.30
C LEU A 630 -40.66 4.62 -43.75
N GLY A 631 -39.72 3.71 -43.99
CA GLY A 631 -39.52 3.04 -45.28
C GLY A 631 -39.50 3.95 -46.54
N ALA A 632 -40.10 3.46 -47.63
CA ALA A 632 -40.19 4.15 -48.92
C ALA A 632 -41.34 5.17 -49.01
N SER A 633 -42.20 5.27 -48.00
CA SER A 633 -43.44 6.07 -48.01
C SER A 633 -43.24 7.56 -47.71
N GLN A 634 -41.99 8.05 -47.59
CA GLN A 634 -41.63 9.45 -47.30
C GLN A 634 -42.20 10.04 -46.00
N ILE A 635 -42.89 9.25 -45.17
CA ILE A 635 -43.46 9.70 -43.89
C ILE A 635 -42.33 9.92 -42.89
N GLN A 636 -42.32 11.10 -42.25
CA GLN A 636 -41.29 11.55 -41.32
C GLN A 636 -41.93 12.00 -40.01
N HIS A 637 -41.33 11.60 -38.89
CA HIS A 637 -41.72 12.03 -37.54
C HIS A 637 -40.50 12.52 -36.78
N ALA A 638 -40.73 13.53 -35.94
CA ALA A 638 -39.76 14.02 -34.97
C ALA A 638 -39.98 13.25 -33.66
N THR A 639 -39.03 12.39 -33.30
CA THR A 639 -39.09 11.57 -32.09
C THR A 639 -38.04 12.05 -31.10
N TYR A 640 -38.43 12.30 -29.85
CA TYR A 640 -37.50 12.61 -28.77
C TYR A 640 -37.60 11.53 -27.69
N ILE A 641 -36.48 10.90 -27.38
CA ILE A 641 -36.35 9.96 -26.27
C ILE A 641 -35.62 10.70 -25.15
N THR A 642 -36.32 10.96 -24.07
CA THR A 642 -35.81 11.67 -22.89
C THR A 642 -35.68 10.71 -21.73
N VAL A 643 -34.53 10.71 -21.10
CA VAL A 643 -34.25 9.93 -19.89
C VAL A 643 -33.93 10.91 -18.79
N VAL A 644 -34.63 10.81 -17.66
CA VAL A 644 -34.33 11.58 -16.46
C VAL A 644 -34.06 10.62 -15.32
N ALA A 645 -32.93 10.79 -14.65
CA ALA A 645 -32.51 9.97 -13.55
C ALA A 645 -32.07 10.84 -12.36
N ASN A 646 -32.50 10.45 -11.16
CA ASN A 646 -32.07 11.05 -9.91
C ASN A 646 -30.86 10.28 -9.38
N GLY A 647 -29.70 10.93 -9.41
CA GLY A 647 -28.42 10.38 -9.02
C GLY A 647 -27.85 9.34 -9.98
N VAL A 648 -26.61 8.95 -9.72
CA VAL A 648 -25.92 7.88 -10.42
C VAL A 648 -26.70 6.57 -10.32
N ILE A 649 -27.25 6.26 -9.14
CA ILE A 649 -28.02 5.03 -8.92
C ILE A 649 -29.33 5.02 -9.71
N GLY A 650 -29.99 6.19 -9.86
CA GLY A 650 -31.14 6.32 -10.75
C GLY A 650 -30.77 6.08 -12.21
N LEU A 651 -29.58 6.54 -12.64
CA LEU A 651 -29.09 6.38 -14.01
C LEU A 651 -28.73 4.91 -14.29
N MET A 652 -28.06 4.24 -13.36
CA MET A 652 -27.73 2.81 -13.45
C MET A 652 -29.00 1.94 -13.56
N ASN A 653 -30.09 2.36 -12.91
CA ASN A 653 -31.37 1.67 -12.93
C ASN A 653 -32.36 2.22 -13.97
N ALA A 654 -31.93 3.12 -14.86
CA ALA A 654 -32.81 3.79 -15.81
C ALA A 654 -33.43 2.78 -16.80
N LYS A 655 -34.74 2.61 -16.72
CA LYS A 655 -35.53 1.76 -17.63
C LYS A 655 -36.97 2.28 -17.72
N PRO A 656 -37.71 1.91 -18.77
CA PRO A 656 -39.14 2.20 -18.86
C PRO A 656 -39.90 1.51 -17.72
N TYR A 657 -41.03 2.10 -17.34
CA TYR A 657 -41.97 1.46 -16.42
C TYR A 657 -42.65 0.29 -17.13
N CYS A 658 -42.75 -0.84 -16.42
CA CYS A 658 -43.56 -1.98 -16.85
C CYS A 658 -44.31 -2.54 -15.64
N ASP A 659 -45.54 -2.99 -15.86
CA ASP A 659 -46.31 -3.64 -14.81
C ASP A 659 -45.84 -5.10 -14.66
N TYR A 660 -45.11 -5.35 -13.58
CA TYR A 660 -44.61 -6.68 -13.23
C TYR A 660 -45.74 -7.67 -12.88
N ASN A 661 -46.88 -7.20 -12.39
CA ASN A 661 -48.02 -8.09 -12.07
C ASN A 661 -48.72 -8.57 -13.33
N LEU A 662 -48.79 -7.71 -14.36
CA LEU A 662 -49.37 -8.05 -15.66
C LEU A 662 -48.33 -8.67 -16.62
N ASN A 663 -47.05 -8.63 -16.25
CA ASN A 663 -45.91 -9.08 -17.04
C ASN A 663 -45.89 -8.42 -18.44
N THR A 664 -46.28 -7.15 -18.51
CA THR A 664 -46.41 -6.36 -19.75
C THR A 664 -45.79 -4.98 -19.59
N CYS A 665 -45.11 -4.51 -20.63
CA CYS A 665 -44.70 -3.11 -20.77
C CYS A 665 -45.67 -2.42 -21.73
N ASP A 666 -46.53 -1.54 -21.21
CA ASP A 666 -47.51 -0.83 -22.04
C ASP A 666 -46.93 0.52 -22.48
N ARG A 667 -47.31 0.96 -23.69
CA ARG A 667 -47.05 2.32 -24.19
C ARG A 667 -47.83 3.36 -23.39
N ASP A 668 -48.94 2.98 -22.77
CA ASP A 668 -49.73 3.86 -21.92
C ASP A 668 -49.00 4.21 -20.60
N ASP A 669 -47.99 3.43 -20.21
CA ASP A 669 -47.09 3.72 -19.08
C ASP A 669 -45.86 4.58 -19.49
N ASN A 670 -45.79 5.07 -20.73
CA ASN A 670 -44.70 5.92 -21.20
C ASN A 670 -44.53 7.17 -20.32
N GLY A 671 -43.30 7.44 -19.90
CA GLY A 671 -43.00 8.59 -19.04
C GLY A 671 -43.46 8.42 -17.59
N ARG A 672 -43.81 7.21 -17.14
CA ARG A 672 -44.10 6.93 -15.73
C ARG A 672 -42.82 6.72 -14.93
N TRP A 673 -42.70 7.39 -13.78
CA TRP A 673 -41.56 7.24 -12.87
C TRP A 673 -41.54 5.85 -12.23
N LEU A 674 -40.36 5.22 -12.17
CA LEU A 674 -40.21 3.86 -11.67
C LEU A 674 -40.58 3.69 -10.20
N LYS A 675 -40.12 4.60 -9.33
CA LYS A 675 -40.39 4.55 -7.89
C LYS A 675 -41.59 5.40 -7.52
N ALA A 676 -41.68 6.64 -8.01
CA ALA A 676 -42.77 7.54 -7.65
C ALA A 676 -44.12 7.14 -8.29
N GLY A 677 -44.10 6.42 -9.41
CA GLY A 677 -45.29 5.81 -10.01
C GLY A 677 -46.26 6.79 -10.69
N PHE A 678 -45.98 8.10 -10.72
CA PHE A 678 -46.75 9.10 -11.47
C PHE A 678 -46.09 9.43 -12.81
N PHE A 679 -46.82 10.07 -13.72
CA PHE A 679 -46.32 10.44 -15.04
C PHE A 679 -45.53 11.75 -15.04
N ILE A 680 -44.42 11.79 -15.78
CA ILE A 680 -43.60 12.99 -15.99
C ILE A 680 -44.37 14.09 -16.73
N LYS A 681 -45.41 13.72 -17.49
CA LYS A 681 -46.40 14.65 -18.06
C LYS A 681 -47.82 14.16 -17.78
N PRO A 682 -48.75 15.04 -17.36
CA PRO A 682 -50.15 14.66 -17.17
C PRO A 682 -50.84 14.17 -18.44
N ASP A 683 -50.49 14.74 -19.60
CA ASP A 683 -50.93 14.29 -20.92
C ASP A 683 -49.75 14.29 -21.89
N VAL A 684 -49.29 13.10 -22.27
CA VAL A 684 -48.16 12.91 -23.21
C VAL A 684 -48.46 13.40 -24.62
N LYS A 685 -49.74 13.58 -24.98
CA LYS A 685 -50.20 14.03 -26.30
C LYS A 685 -50.41 15.54 -26.37
N GLN A 686 -50.22 16.26 -25.27
CA GLN A 686 -50.38 17.70 -25.22
C GLN A 686 -49.34 18.40 -26.10
N VAL A 687 -49.82 19.10 -27.13
CA VAL A 687 -49.00 19.85 -28.09
C VAL A 687 -48.48 21.13 -27.44
N ALA A 688 -47.23 21.48 -27.74
CA ALA A 688 -46.53 22.67 -27.27
C ALA A 688 -46.39 22.77 -25.73
N ASP A 689 -46.17 21.63 -25.07
CA ASP A 689 -45.87 21.58 -23.63
C ASP A 689 -44.46 21.07 -23.36
N THR A 690 -43.60 21.95 -22.84
CA THR A 690 -42.22 21.65 -22.42
C THR A 690 -42.08 21.54 -20.90
N ASN A 691 -43.17 21.55 -20.14
CA ASN A 691 -43.10 21.39 -18.69
C ASN A 691 -43.00 19.92 -18.32
N LEU A 692 -42.07 19.60 -17.41
CA LEU A 692 -41.91 18.26 -16.86
C LEU A 692 -42.25 18.25 -15.36
N VAL A 693 -43.01 17.25 -14.93
CA VAL A 693 -43.29 16.94 -13.52
C VAL A 693 -42.19 16.00 -13.03
N LEU A 694 -41.18 16.57 -12.36
CA LEU A 694 -39.97 15.85 -11.96
C LEU A 694 -40.11 15.19 -10.58
N SER A 695 -39.68 13.93 -10.44
CA SER A 695 -39.70 13.19 -9.17
C SER A 695 -38.64 13.72 -8.19
N ASN A 696 -39.04 13.85 -6.93
CA ASN A 696 -38.14 14.17 -5.81
C ASN A 696 -37.70 12.91 -5.04
N THR A 697 -38.08 11.71 -5.52
CA THR A 697 -37.68 10.45 -4.89
C THR A 697 -36.21 10.14 -5.23
N PRO A 698 -35.34 9.92 -4.22
CA PRO A 698 -33.93 9.60 -4.46
C PRO A 698 -33.74 8.28 -5.23
N GLY A 699 -32.82 8.27 -6.19
CA GLY A 699 -32.51 7.11 -7.03
C GLY A 699 -33.64 6.68 -7.98
N ASP A 700 -34.60 7.56 -8.27
CA ASP A 700 -35.71 7.32 -9.19
C ASP A 700 -35.30 7.63 -10.64
N SER A 701 -36.00 7.07 -11.62
CA SER A 701 -35.74 7.35 -13.03
C SER A 701 -36.98 7.14 -13.90
N VAL A 702 -36.93 7.71 -15.10
CA VAL A 702 -38.01 7.67 -16.09
C VAL A 702 -37.45 7.70 -17.49
N VAL A 703 -38.09 6.94 -18.38
CA VAL A 703 -37.89 7.00 -19.84
C VAL A 703 -39.17 7.52 -20.45
N TYR A 704 -39.05 8.57 -21.25
CA TYR A 704 -40.16 9.26 -21.89
C TYR A 704 -39.92 9.40 -23.39
N VAL A 705 -40.83 8.89 -24.20
CA VAL A 705 -40.79 8.95 -25.66
C VAL A 705 -41.94 9.79 -26.17
N GLU A 706 -41.62 10.82 -26.94
CA GLU A 706 -42.60 11.63 -27.66
C GLU A 706 -42.34 11.56 -29.17
N ALA A 707 -43.40 11.48 -29.98
CA ALA A 707 -43.30 11.43 -31.44
C ALA A 707 -44.35 12.34 -32.07
N TRP A 708 -43.91 13.19 -33.00
CA TRP A 708 -44.71 14.28 -33.57
C TRP A 708 -44.61 14.28 -35.09
N GLY A 709 -45.73 14.53 -35.78
CA GLY A 709 -45.75 14.53 -37.25
C GLY A 709 -47.13 14.74 -37.87
N TYR A 710 -47.28 14.33 -39.13
CA TYR A 710 -48.47 14.58 -39.97
C TYR A 710 -49.30 13.33 -40.26
N GLY A 711 -49.33 12.38 -39.31
CA GLY A 711 -50.16 11.16 -39.39
C GLY A 711 -49.65 10.09 -40.37
N LEU A 712 -50.46 9.03 -40.56
CA LEU A 712 -50.10 7.81 -41.29
C LEU A 712 -49.93 7.96 -42.81
N ASP A 713 -50.43 9.04 -43.40
CA ASP A 713 -50.28 9.38 -44.82
C ASP A 713 -49.37 10.60 -45.05
N GLY A 714 -48.89 11.21 -43.97
CA GLY A 714 -48.08 12.43 -43.99
C GLY A 714 -48.85 13.70 -44.39
N GLN A 715 -50.18 13.67 -44.50
CA GLN A 715 -50.99 14.79 -45.00
C GLN A 715 -51.86 15.47 -43.91
N GLN A 716 -51.97 14.84 -42.73
CA GLN A 716 -52.86 15.28 -41.65
C GLN A 716 -52.40 16.61 -41.02
N SER A 717 -53.17 17.11 -40.05
CA SER A 717 -52.73 18.26 -39.25
C SER A 717 -51.60 17.83 -38.30
N PHE A 718 -50.70 18.74 -37.97
CA PHE A 718 -49.63 18.46 -37.01
C PHE A 718 -50.23 18.02 -35.67
N SER A 719 -49.82 16.86 -35.18
CA SER A 719 -50.26 16.32 -33.90
C SER A 719 -49.26 15.31 -33.35
N PHE A 720 -49.53 14.80 -32.15
CA PHE A 720 -48.90 13.58 -31.67
C PHE A 720 -49.13 12.45 -32.67
N ALA A 721 -48.15 11.55 -32.81
CA ALA A 721 -48.23 10.42 -33.73
C ALA A 721 -49.49 9.57 -33.44
N ASP A 722 -50.14 9.10 -34.52
CA ASP A 722 -51.30 8.21 -34.41
C ASP A 722 -50.97 6.96 -33.58
N GLU A 723 -51.95 6.39 -32.88
CA GLU A 723 -51.77 5.28 -31.96
C GLU A 723 -51.08 4.05 -32.59
N VAL A 724 -51.37 3.75 -33.86
CA VAL A 724 -50.74 2.63 -34.58
C VAL A 724 -49.27 2.93 -34.84
N LEU A 725 -48.95 4.16 -35.25
CA LEU A 725 -47.59 4.55 -35.57
C LEU A 725 -46.74 4.76 -34.33
N TYR A 726 -47.30 5.43 -33.32
CA TYR A 726 -46.65 5.58 -32.02
C TYR A 726 -46.37 4.22 -31.41
N GLY A 727 -47.32 3.27 -31.50
CA GLY A 727 -47.09 1.88 -31.13
C GLY A 727 -45.90 1.27 -31.85
N ALA A 728 -45.86 1.33 -33.19
CA ALA A 728 -44.74 0.78 -33.96
C ALA A 728 -43.37 1.43 -33.65
N LEU A 729 -43.35 2.74 -33.39
CA LEU A 729 -42.14 3.48 -32.99
C LEU A 729 -41.70 3.10 -31.57
N TYR A 730 -42.64 3.08 -30.61
CA TYR A 730 -42.40 2.70 -29.23
C TYR A 730 -41.93 1.25 -29.14
N ASP A 731 -42.56 0.32 -29.85
CA ASP A 731 -42.20 -1.10 -29.91
C ASP A 731 -40.81 -1.34 -30.58
N SER A 732 -40.36 -0.40 -31.41
CA SER A 732 -39.01 -0.45 -31.99
C SER A 732 -37.94 -0.04 -30.98
N ILE A 733 -38.29 0.85 -30.04
CA ILE A 733 -37.43 1.30 -28.93
C ILE A 733 -37.48 0.28 -27.79
N LEU A 734 -38.67 -0.19 -27.44
CA LEU A 734 -38.92 -1.17 -26.39
C LEU A 734 -39.49 -2.41 -27.07
N TYR A 735 -38.64 -3.38 -27.36
CA TYR A 735 -39.13 -4.64 -27.90
C TYR A 735 -39.98 -5.31 -26.81
N PRO A 736 -41.30 -5.50 -27.00
CA PRO A 736 -42.19 -5.93 -25.93
C PRO A 736 -41.80 -7.33 -25.46
N GLN A 737 -41.08 -7.39 -24.35
CA GLN A 737 -40.63 -8.59 -23.66
C GLN A 737 -41.21 -8.61 -22.25
N PRO A 738 -41.19 -9.76 -21.56
CA PRO A 738 -41.44 -9.79 -20.13
C PRO A 738 -40.55 -8.77 -19.38
N PRO A 739 -41.09 -8.00 -18.43
CA PRO A 739 -40.33 -7.07 -17.57
C PRO A 739 -39.11 -7.68 -16.87
N THR A 740 -39.09 -9.01 -16.71
CA THR A 740 -37.98 -9.79 -16.15
C THR A 740 -36.74 -9.86 -17.04
N LEU A 741 -36.87 -9.60 -18.34
CA LEU A 741 -35.76 -9.64 -19.31
C LEU A 741 -35.16 -8.26 -19.60
N PHE A 742 -35.74 -7.18 -19.06
CA PHE A 742 -35.23 -5.83 -19.23
C PHE A 742 -34.20 -5.47 -18.16
N SER A 743 -32.98 -5.17 -18.60
CA SER A 743 -31.88 -4.77 -17.72
C SER A 743 -31.73 -3.25 -17.59
N GLY A 744 -32.21 -2.47 -18.57
CA GLY A 744 -32.21 -1.00 -18.56
C GLY A 744 -31.32 -0.38 -19.64
N LEU A 745 -31.17 0.94 -19.61
CA LEU A 745 -30.33 1.71 -20.54
C LEU A 745 -28.84 1.52 -20.30
N ILE A 746 -28.44 1.31 -19.05
CA ILE A 746 -27.06 0.97 -18.71
C ILE A 746 -26.94 -0.56 -18.73
N PRO A 747 -25.95 -1.13 -19.44
CA PRO A 747 -25.78 -2.57 -19.52
C PRO A 747 -25.70 -3.26 -18.15
N PRO A 748 -26.29 -4.46 -17.99
CA PRO A 748 -26.38 -5.15 -16.71
C PRO A 748 -25.04 -5.44 -16.05
N ALA A 749 -23.98 -5.68 -16.84
CA ALA A 749 -22.63 -5.85 -16.29
C ALA A 749 -22.19 -4.65 -15.42
N LEU A 750 -22.58 -3.43 -15.79
CA LEU A 750 -22.29 -2.23 -15.02
C LEU A 750 -23.38 -1.95 -13.98
N SER A 751 -24.66 -2.02 -14.36
CA SER A 751 -25.75 -1.62 -13.46
C SER A 751 -25.96 -2.59 -12.30
N LYS A 752 -25.72 -3.91 -12.47
CA LYS A 752 -25.82 -4.88 -11.37
C LYS A 752 -24.67 -4.79 -10.37
N ASN A 753 -23.49 -4.35 -10.79
CA ASN A 753 -22.34 -4.12 -9.90
C ASN A 753 -22.34 -2.73 -9.24
N ALA A 754 -23.22 -1.81 -9.68
CA ALA A 754 -23.32 -0.45 -9.15
C ALA A 754 -23.51 -0.31 -7.63
N PRO A 755 -24.18 -1.24 -6.91
CA PRO A 755 -24.28 -1.17 -5.45
C PRO A 755 -22.91 -1.13 -4.73
N ALA A 756 -21.84 -1.64 -5.36
CA ALA A 756 -20.48 -1.52 -4.83
C ALA A 756 -20.04 -0.05 -4.64
N LEU A 757 -20.53 0.88 -5.48
CA LEU A 757 -20.28 2.32 -5.30
C LEU A 757 -21.02 2.92 -4.10
N GLU A 758 -22.17 2.36 -3.72
CA GLU A 758 -22.88 2.80 -2.53
C GLU A 758 -22.07 2.48 -1.26
N ARG A 759 -21.32 1.36 -1.28
CA ARG A 759 -20.46 0.91 -0.17
C ARG A 759 -19.29 1.85 0.08
N LEU A 760 -18.86 2.60 -0.94
CA LEU A 760 -17.88 3.68 -0.77
C LEU A 760 -18.42 4.83 0.08
N GLY A 761 -19.74 4.98 0.19
CA GLY A 761 -20.35 5.98 1.07
C GLY A 761 -20.63 5.43 2.47
N PHE A 762 -21.44 4.37 2.56
CA PHE A 762 -21.89 3.79 3.82
C PHE A 762 -21.90 2.26 3.76
N HIS A 763 -21.60 1.61 4.88
CA HIS A 763 -21.49 0.15 5.03
C HIS A 763 -22.81 -0.55 5.39
N ASN A 764 -23.95 -0.10 4.85
CA ASN A 764 -25.28 -0.64 5.19
C ASN A 764 -26.09 -1.13 3.98
N SER A 765 -26.86 -2.22 4.11
CA SER A 765 -27.66 -2.73 2.99
C SER A 765 -28.80 -1.82 2.50
N VAL A 766 -29.01 -0.67 3.14
CA VAL A 766 -30.06 0.30 2.83
C VAL A 766 -29.47 1.48 2.08
N SER A 767 -30.14 1.94 1.03
CA SER A 767 -29.77 3.16 0.32
C SER A 767 -29.84 4.38 1.23
N VAL A 768 -28.75 5.16 1.32
CA VAL A 768 -28.65 6.34 2.18
C VAL A 768 -28.73 7.61 1.34
N SER A 769 -29.88 8.29 1.35
CA SER A 769 -29.96 9.63 0.74
C SER A 769 -29.20 10.67 1.58
N SER A 770 -28.95 11.85 1.01
CA SER A 770 -28.24 12.96 1.69
C SER A 770 -28.93 13.37 3.01
N SER A 771 -30.27 13.29 3.05
CA SER A 771 -31.08 13.58 4.24
C SER A 771 -30.97 12.52 5.35
N GLN A 772 -30.52 11.30 5.02
CA GLN A 772 -30.39 10.18 5.95
C GLN A 772 -28.97 10.00 6.48
N THR A 773 -28.00 10.76 5.96
CA THR A 773 -26.59 10.72 6.39
C THR A 773 -26.43 10.81 7.91
N ASP A 774 -27.22 11.66 8.58
CA ASP A 774 -27.13 11.86 10.04
C ASP A 774 -27.58 10.61 10.82
N THR A 775 -28.58 9.89 10.29
CA THR A 775 -29.08 8.64 10.89
C THR A 775 -28.05 7.50 10.80
N TYR A 776 -27.27 7.48 9.72
CA TYR A 776 -26.30 6.42 9.44
C TYR A 776 -24.84 6.85 9.66
N TRP A 777 -24.62 7.97 10.33
CA TRP A 777 -23.29 8.60 10.49
C TRP A 777 -22.21 7.64 11.00
N SER A 778 -22.56 6.72 11.89
CA SER A 778 -21.62 5.72 12.45
C SER A 778 -21.18 4.64 11.44
N HIS A 779 -21.87 4.48 10.32
CA HIS A 779 -21.59 3.47 9.29
C HIS A 779 -20.91 4.06 8.04
N ARG A 780 -20.38 5.28 8.15
CA ARG A 780 -19.72 5.95 7.02
C ARG A 780 -18.41 5.25 6.68
N ASN A 781 -18.15 5.11 5.39
CA ASN A 781 -16.91 4.53 4.92
C ASN A 781 -15.79 5.57 4.94
N LYS A 782 -14.84 5.42 5.86
CA LYS A 782 -13.72 6.35 6.05
C LYS A 782 -12.56 6.14 5.08
N LEU A 783 -12.65 5.17 4.16
CA LEU A 783 -11.75 5.09 2.99
C LEU A 783 -12.12 6.12 1.92
N LEU A 784 -13.34 6.64 1.93
CA LEU A 784 -13.83 7.55 0.88
C LEU A 784 -12.95 8.79 0.68
N PRO A 785 -12.48 9.50 1.74
CA PRO A 785 -11.58 10.65 1.57
C PRO A 785 -10.32 10.32 0.76
N LEU A 786 -9.69 9.17 1.02
CA LEU A 786 -8.50 8.71 0.29
C LEU A 786 -8.81 8.41 -1.18
N VAL A 787 -9.92 7.72 -1.44
CA VAL A 787 -10.36 7.41 -2.82
C VAL A 787 -10.68 8.69 -3.59
N VAL A 788 -11.41 9.63 -2.97
CA VAL A 788 -11.82 10.90 -3.59
C VAL A 788 -10.62 11.81 -3.86
N ALA A 789 -9.65 11.86 -2.94
CA ALA A 789 -8.41 12.60 -3.15
C ALA A 789 -7.59 12.00 -4.30
N LEU A 790 -7.43 10.67 -4.36
CA LEU A 790 -6.78 10.00 -5.50
C LEU A 790 -7.47 10.33 -6.82
N VAL A 791 -8.80 10.26 -6.86
CA VAL A 791 -9.59 10.62 -8.05
C VAL A 791 -9.32 12.05 -8.49
N ALA A 792 -9.29 12.99 -7.54
CA ALA A 792 -9.01 14.39 -7.85
C ALA A 792 -7.59 14.57 -8.41
N SER A 793 -6.59 13.89 -7.84
CA SER A 793 -5.21 13.92 -8.32
C SER A 793 -5.04 13.36 -9.73
N LEU A 794 -5.77 12.31 -10.07
CA LEU A 794 -5.77 11.75 -11.44
C LEU A 794 -6.47 12.69 -12.42
N ASP A 795 -7.58 13.32 -12.05
CA ASP A 795 -8.27 14.29 -12.91
C ASP A 795 -7.41 15.53 -13.17
N ASP A 796 -6.66 16.01 -12.17
CA ASP A 796 -5.74 17.16 -12.32
C ASP A 796 -4.63 16.91 -13.35
N GLN A 797 -4.20 15.66 -13.49
CA GLN A 797 -3.19 15.23 -14.45
C GLN A 797 -3.78 14.74 -15.78
N THR A 798 -5.08 14.88 -15.98
CA THR A 798 -5.80 14.46 -17.19
C THR A 798 -6.04 15.65 -18.11
N ASP A 799 -5.72 15.50 -19.40
CA ASP A 799 -5.99 16.52 -20.43
C ASP A 799 -6.54 15.92 -21.73
N THR A 800 -7.70 16.41 -22.11
CA THR A 800 -8.42 16.02 -23.32
C THR A 800 -7.74 16.54 -24.58
N GLY A 801 -7.12 17.72 -24.52
CA GLY A 801 -6.46 18.37 -25.67
C GLY A 801 -5.23 17.59 -26.15
N THR A 802 -4.47 17.04 -25.21
CA THR A 802 -3.28 16.22 -25.48
C THR A 802 -3.52 14.70 -25.35
N SER A 803 -4.77 14.29 -25.11
CA SER A 803 -5.18 12.89 -24.95
C SER A 803 -4.44 12.16 -23.82
N LYS A 804 -4.11 12.87 -22.74
CA LYS A 804 -3.47 12.33 -21.53
C LYS A 804 -4.53 11.89 -20.55
N ASN A 805 -4.64 10.58 -20.35
CA ASN A 805 -5.65 9.96 -19.48
C ASN A 805 -4.98 9.30 -18.26
N ALA A 806 -4.88 10.05 -17.16
CA ALA A 806 -4.24 9.56 -15.94
C ALA A 806 -5.06 8.48 -15.23
N TYR A 807 -6.39 8.44 -15.45
CA TYR A 807 -7.27 7.39 -14.88
C TYR A 807 -6.84 5.97 -15.25
N LYS A 808 -6.07 5.80 -16.34
CA LYS A 808 -5.48 4.51 -16.72
C LYS A 808 -4.53 3.94 -15.67
N LEU A 809 -3.89 4.78 -14.85
CA LEU A 809 -3.04 4.31 -13.74
C LEU A 809 -3.87 3.50 -12.73
N LEU A 810 -5.02 4.04 -12.32
CA LEU A 810 -5.95 3.36 -11.41
C LEU A 810 -6.54 2.09 -12.03
N THR A 811 -6.97 2.15 -13.30
CA THR A 811 -7.63 1.00 -13.93
C THR A 811 -6.67 -0.14 -14.24
N ASN A 812 -5.42 0.16 -14.58
CA ASN A 812 -4.40 -0.86 -14.80
C ASN A 812 -3.98 -1.52 -13.47
N LEU A 813 -3.84 -0.76 -12.39
CA LEU A 813 -3.62 -1.31 -11.05
C LEU A 813 -4.77 -2.22 -10.63
N ALA A 814 -6.02 -1.73 -10.72
CA ALA A 814 -7.20 -2.51 -10.40
C ALA A 814 -7.30 -3.79 -11.26
N ARG A 815 -6.91 -3.72 -12.55
CA ARG A 815 -6.90 -4.87 -13.46
C ARG A 815 -5.99 -5.99 -13.00
N VAL A 816 -4.82 -5.68 -12.40
CA VAL A 816 -3.92 -6.69 -11.83
C VAL A 816 -4.57 -7.37 -10.62
N MET A 817 -5.19 -6.59 -9.73
CA MET A 817 -5.80 -7.07 -8.48
C MET A 817 -7.03 -7.98 -8.69
N VAL A 818 -7.70 -7.89 -9.84
CA VAL A 818 -8.93 -8.65 -10.16
C VAL A 818 -8.71 -9.82 -11.13
N ARG A 819 -7.47 -10.12 -11.54
CA ARG A 819 -7.17 -11.33 -12.33
C ARG A 819 -7.54 -12.57 -11.49
N PRO A 820 -8.26 -13.59 -12.01
CA PRO A 820 -8.57 -13.84 -13.42
C PRO A 820 -10.02 -13.49 -13.88
N TYR A 821 -10.80 -12.71 -13.12
CA TYR A 821 -12.25 -12.54 -13.39
C TYR A 821 -12.61 -12.01 -14.79
N LEU A 822 -11.68 -11.28 -15.43
CA LEU A 822 -11.87 -10.70 -16.76
C LEU A 822 -10.87 -11.25 -17.77
N SER A 823 -11.41 -11.67 -18.91
CA SER A 823 -10.74 -12.48 -19.91
C SER A 823 -10.94 -11.89 -21.31
N ARG A 824 -9.97 -11.95 -22.24
CA ARG A 824 -10.24 -11.69 -23.66
C ARG A 824 -10.43 -13.01 -24.41
N GLY A 825 -11.49 -13.08 -25.21
CA GLY A 825 -11.86 -14.26 -26.00
C GLY A 825 -12.67 -13.89 -27.23
N ASN A 826 -13.22 -14.89 -27.90
CA ASN A 826 -14.17 -14.67 -28.99
C ASN A 826 -15.56 -14.40 -28.41
N ASP A 827 -16.26 -13.41 -28.96
CA ASP A 827 -17.64 -13.17 -28.63
C ASP A 827 -18.52 -14.30 -29.24
N PRO A 828 -19.35 -14.98 -28.44
CA PRO A 828 -20.04 -16.19 -28.90
C PRO A 828 -21.19 -15.94 -29.87
N VAL A 829 -21.70 -14.70 -29.96
CA VAL A 829 -22.88 -14.37 -30.79
C VAL A 829 -22.46 -13.74 -32.12
N SER A 830 -21.43 -12.89 -32.13
CA SER A 830 -20.93 -12.20 -33.32
C SER A 830 -19.71 -12.88 -33.96
N GLY A 831 -19.00 -13.74 -33.22
CA GLY A 831 -17.75 -14.36 -33.66
C GLY A 831 -16.55 -13.41 -33.70
N VAL A 832 -16.67 -12.19 -33.17
CA VAL A 832 -15.56 -11.21 -33.12
C VAL A 832 -14.51 -11.68 -32.10
N SER A 833 -13.26 -11.75 -32.53
CA SER A 833 -12.13 -12.13 -31.68
C SER A 833 -11.64 -10.98 -30.79
N ASN A 834 -10.95 -11.35 -29.70
CA ASN A 834 -10.30 -10.45 -28.75
C ASN A 834 -11.24 -9.58 -27.89
N VAL A 835 -12.52 -9.94 -27.77
CA VAL A 835 -13.54 -9.29 -26.94
C VAL A 835 -13.38 -9.63 -25.46
N TYR A 836 -13.64 -8.68 -24.56
CA TYR A 836 -13.64 -8.96 -23.12
C TYR A 836 -14.88 -9.78 -22.76
N ASN A 837 -14.66 -10.92 -22.13
CA ASN A 837 -15.65 -11.85 -21.62
C ASN A 837 -15.50 -11.99 -20.10
N LEU A 838 -16.62 -11.98 -19.38
CA LEU A 838 -16.68 -12.50 -18.02
C LEU A 838 -16.58 -14.02 -18.06
N GLN A 839 -15.81 -14.59 -17.16
CA GLN A 839 -15.75 -16.03 -17.01
C GLN A 839 -16.83 -16.47 -16.03
N ILE A 840 -17.67 -17.39 -16.47
CA ILE A 840 -18.74 -18.01 -15.68
C ILE A 840 -18.51 -19.51 -15.74
N TYR A 841 -18.26 -20.14 -14.61
CA TYR A 841 -18.15 -21.59 -14.53
C TYR A 841 -19.56 -22.20 -14.53
N GLY A 842 -19.86 -23.05 -15.52
CA GLY A 842 -21.04 -23.93 -15.49
C GLY A 842 -22.25 -23.54 -16.34
N SER A 843 -22.38 -22.30 -16.85
CA SER A 843 -23.37 -21.94 -17.86
C SER A 843 -22.68 -21.75 -19.20
N GLY A 844 -22.99 -22.59 -20.20
CA GLY A 844 -22.29 -22.64 -21.48
C GLY A 844 -22.14 -21.28 -22.18
N ALA A 845 -21.18 -21.21 -23.10
CA ALA A 845 -20.70 -20.04 -23.85
C ALA A 845 -21.74 -19.33 -24.75
N THR A 846 -23.04 -19.34 -24.45
CA THR A 846 -24.06 -18.81 -25.37
C THR A 846 -24.21 -17.29 -25.27
N PHE A 847 -23.80 -16.65 -24.17
CA PHE A 847 -23.96 -15.22 -23.96
C PHE A 847 -22.88 -14.66 -23.01
N GLY A 848 -22.04 -13.73 -23.49
CA GLY A 848 -20.97 -13.09 -22.71
C GLY A 848 -21.47 -11.90 -21.85
N VAL A 849 -20.54 -11.18 -21.21
CA VAL A 849 -20.74 -10.00 -20.31
C VAL A 849 -21.79 -8.98 -20.77
N ARG A 850 -22.11 -8.95 -22.06
CA ARG A 850 -23.04 -8.01 -22.67
C ARG A 850 -24.49 -8.45 -22.73
N SER A 851 -24.79 -9.71 -22.48
CA SER A 851 -26.15 -10.23 -22.63
C SER A 851 -27.10 -9.50 -21.68
N PRO A 852 -28.31 -9.13 -22.11
CA PRO A 852 -29.29 -8.47 -21.25
C PRO A 852 -30.20 -9.44 -20.50
N SER A 853 -30.10 -10.75 -20.76
CA SER A 853 -31.06 -11.77 -20.33
C SER A 853 -30.47 -12.84 -19.41
N MET A 854 -29.32 -12.59 -18.78
CA MET A 854 -28.71 -13.51 -17.82
C MET A 854 -29.24 -13.26 -16.41
N ASP A 855 -29.06 -14.22 -15.52
CA ASP A 855 -29.42 -14.03 -14.12
C ASP A 855 -28.47 -13.01 -13.47
N ALA A 856 -28.95 -12.30 -12.45
CA ALA A 856 -28.17 -11.23 -11.81
C ALA A 856 -26.81 -11.72 -11.28
N SER A 857 -26.75 -12.96 -10.79
CA SER A 857 -25.53 -13.61 -10.30
C SER A 857 -24.45 -13.78 -11.37
N ASP A 858 -24.83 -13.85 -12.64
CA ASP A 858 -23.92 -14.15 -13.74
C ASP A 858 -23.14 -12.89 -14.19
N TYR A 859 -23.53 -11.71 -13.70
CA TYR A 859 -22.81 -10.45 -13.93
C TYR A 859 -21.79 -10.12 -12.83
N TYR A 860 -21.76 -10.91 -11.76
CA TYR A 860 -20.82 -10.75 -10.66
C TYR A 860 -19.53 -11.57 -10.91
N PRO A 861 -18.41 -11.21 -10.27
CA PRO A 861 -17.19 -12.02 -10.34
C PRO A 861 -17.46 -13.44 -9.85
N ASP A 862 -17.08 -14.46 -10.63
CA ASP A 862 -17.35 -15.86 -10.28
C ASP A 862 -16.78 -16.22 -8.90
N SER A 863 -17.67 -16.61 -7.99
CA SER A 863 -17.36 -17.10 -6.65
C SER A 863 -16.36 -18.27 -6.60
N GLY A 864 -16.32 -19.10 -7.65
CA GLY A 864 -15.42 -20.25 -7.78
C GLY A 864 -14.00 -19.89 -8.24
N LEU A 865 -13.79 -18.65 -8.70
CA LEU A 865 -12.47 -18.09 -8.98
C LEU A 865 -12.02 -17.21 -7.80
N ARG A 866 -10.72 -16.95 -7.71
CA ARG A 866 -10.09 -16.17 -6.65
C ARG A 866 -9.01 -15.30 -7.26
N SER A 867 -9.09 -13.99 -7.04
CA SER A 867 -7.99 -13.10 -7.40
C SER A 867 -6.97 -13.00 -6.27
N ILE A 868 -5.81 -12.38 -6.56
CA ILE A 868 -4.82 -12.07 -5.52
C ILE A 868 -5.43 -11.28 -4.35
N LEU A 869 -6.40 -10.40 -4.64
CA LEU A 869 -7.14 -9.69 -3.60
C LEU A 869 -7.98 -10.67 -2.76
N SER A 870 -8.71 -11.62 -3.37
CA SER A 870 -9.42 -12.66 -2.62
C SER A 870 -8.50 -13.48 -1.72
N LEU A 871 -7.28 -13.80 -2.15
CA LEU A 871 -6.31 -14.54 -1.34
C LEU A 871 -5.81 -13.73 -0.12
N LEU A 872 -5.67 -12.42 -0.30
CA LEU A 872 -5.27 -11.51 0.78
C LEU A 872 -6.42 -11.25 1.77
N ILE A 873 -7.68 -11.34 1.33
CA ILE A 873 -8.87 -11.12 2.18
C ILE A 873 -9.15 -12.32 3.07
N GLU A 874 -9.07 -13.53 2.53
CA GLU A 874 -9.55 -14.74 3.18
C GLU A 874 -8.86 -15.98 2.64
N ASP A 875 -8.90 -17.07 3.38
CA ASP A 875 -8.48 -18.39 2.95
C ASP A 875 -9.58 -19.08 2.16
N GLN A 876 -10.77 -19.14 2.72
CA GLN A 876 -11.96 -19.67 2.05
C GLN A 876 -12.98 -18.56 1.90
N ARG A 877 -13.81 -18.65 0.85
CA ARG A 877 -14.87 -17.68 0.62
C ARG A 877 -15.73 -17.51 1.87
N ARG A 878 -15.96 -16.25 2.24
CA ARG A 878 -16.74 -15.74 3.37
C ARG A 878 -15.98 -15.58 4.68
N TYR A 879 -14.85 -16.26 4.93
CA TYR A 879 -14.26 -16.36 6.28
C TYR A 879 -13.46 -15.13 6.76
N GLN A 880 -12.98 -14.27 5.86
CA GLN A 880 -12.22 -13.04 6.19
C GLN A 880 -11.06 -13.27 7.16
N ASP A 881 -10.28 -14.30 6.89
CA ASP A 881 -9.19 -14.77 7.74
C ASP A 881 -7.81 -14.62 7.08
N GLY A 882 -7.70 -13.76 6.06
CA GLY A 882 -6.45 -13.42 5.38
C GLY A 882 -5.72 -12.22 6.00
N LEU A 883 -4.60 -11.83 5.39
CA LEU A 883 -3.74 -10.74 5.87
C LEU A 883 -4.44 -9.37 5.93
N LEU A 884 -5.35 -9.07 5.00
CA LEU A 884 -6.07 -7.79 5.02
C LEU A 884 -7.03 -7.69 6.22
N ASN A 885 -7.49 -8.81 6.77
CA ASN A 885 -8.25 -8.80 8.01
C ASN A 885 -7.36 -8.39 9.20
N LEU A 886 -6.11 -8.85 9.24
CA LEU A 886 -5.15 -8.43 10.27
C LEU A 886 -4.87 -6.92 10.18
N VAL A 887 -4.64 -6.40 8.97
CA VAL A 887 -4.45 -4.95 8.73
C VAL A 887 -5.66 -4.16 9.24
N SER A 888 -6.88 -4.62 8.93
CA SER A 888 -8.12 -3.94 9.32
C SER A 888 -8.36 -3.83 10.83
N LYS A 889 -7.58 -4.57 11.64
CA LYS A 889 -7.63 -4.57 13.11
C LYS A 889 -6.55 -3.70 13.76
N THR A 890 -5.77 -2.97 12.96
CA THR A 890 -4.79 -1.98 13.41
C THR A 890 -5.23 -0.56 13.07
N ASP A 891 -4.39 0.44 13.32
CA ASP A 891 -4.60 1.84 12.92
C ASP A 891 -3.68 2.27 11.76
N LEU A 892 -3.06 1.30 11.06
CA LEU A 892 -2.04 1.54 10.05
C LEU A 892 -2.52 2.46 8.91
N LEU A 893 -3.69 2.19 8.33
CA LEU A 893 -4.24 2.98 7.23
C LEU A 893 -4.71 4.35 7.70
N SER A 894 -5.21 4.43 8.93
CA SER A 894 -5.59 5.70 9.57
C SER A 894 -4.36 6.59 9.74
N ASP A 895 -3.24 6.03 10.23
CA ASP A 895 -1.97 6.74 10.36
C ASP A 895 -1.36 7.15 9.02
N VAL A 896 -1.38 6.28 8.01
CA VAL A 896 -0.95 6.61 6.65
C VAL A 896 -1.80 7.75 6.08
N THR A 897 -3.12 7.68 6.23
CA THR A 897 -4.02 8.70 5.67
C THR A 897 -3.82 10.04 6.35
N GLY A 898 -3.74 10.06 7.69
CA GLY A 898 -3.47 11.27 8.46
C GLY A 898 -2.07 11.86 8.18
N MET A 899 -1.07 11.00 7.97
CA MET A 899 0.28 11.42 7.58
C MET A 899 0.28 12.05 6.17
N LEU A 900 -0.36 11.42 5.19
CA LEU A 900 -0.46 11.95 3.82
C LEU A 900 -1.23 13.27 3.78
N ALA A 901 -2.30 13.39 4.55
CA ALA A 901 -3.06 14.63 4.63
C ALA A 901 -2.23 15.76 5.26
N GLU A 902 -1.45 15.49 6.32
CA GLU A 902 -0.55 16.49 6.89
C GLU A 902 0.59 16.87 5.94
N PHE A 903 1.16 15.91 5.21
CA PHE A 903 2.20 16.14 4.20
C PHE A 903 1.75 17.10 3.08
N GLY A 904 0.45 17.17 2.79
CA GLY A 904 -0.10 18.06 1.76
C GLY A 904 -0.07 19.54 2.11
N GLY A 905 0.12 19.90 3.39
CA GLY A 905 0.12 21.29 3.84
C GLY A 905 1.24 22.12 3.21
N SER A 906 0.96 23.39 2.89
CA SER A 906 1.94 24.29 2.24
C SER A 906 3.20 24.52 3.09
N GLU A 907 3.10 24.41 4.41
CA GLU A 907 4.22 24.53 5.34
C GLU A 907 5.22 23.37 5.24
N ARG A 908 4.78 22.21 4.71
CA ARG A 908 5.57 20.98 4.57
C ARG A 908 6.20 20.80 3.19
N ALA A 909 5.88 21.67 2.23
CA ALA A 909 6.23 21.49 0.82
C ALA A 909 7.74 21.28 0.59
N ALA A 910 8.60 22.11 1.20
CA ALA A 910 10.04 22.05 0.97
C ALA A 910 10.65 20.67 1.31
N GLY A 911 10.33 20.10 2.47
CA GLY A 911 10.83 18.78 2.82
C GLY A 911 10.04 17.64 2.15
N ARG A 912 8.74 17.80 1.89
CA ARG A 912 7.96 16.84 1.09
C ARG A 912 8.59 16.63 -0.29
N ASP A 913 8.93 17.72 -0.96
CA ASP A 913 9.50 17.68 -2.31
C ASP A 913 10.87 16.98 -2.29
N LYS A 914 11.68 17.18 -1.25
CA LYS A 914 12.93 16.41 -1.07
C LYS A 914 12.66 14.92 -0.87
N LEU A 915 11.74 14.56 0.02
CA LEU A 915 11.41 13.15 0.32
C LEU A 915 10.89 12.43 -0.92
N LEU A 916 9.88 13.00 -1.58
CA LEU A 916 9.27 12.40 -2.77
C LEU A 916 10.28 12.33 -3.91
N ASN A 917 11.03 13.40 -4.20
CA ASN A 917 12.06 13.35 -5.24
C ASN A 917 13.18 12.34 -4.93
N GLY A 918 13.54 12.17 -3.65
CA GLY A 918 14.51 11.17 -3.22
C GLY A 918 14.01 9.74 -3.43
N MET A 919 12.77 9.46 -3.02
CA MET A 919 12.12 8.17 -3.25
C MET A 919 11.98 7.86 -4.74
N LEU A 920 11.59 8.84 -5.57
CA LEU A 920 11.49 8.68 -7.01
C LEU A 920 12.82 8.29 -7.62
N GLN A 921 13.91 8.97 -7.26
CA GLN A 921 15.24 8.68 -7.79
C GLN A 921 15.71 7.27 -7.43
N ILE A 922 15.40 6.77 -6.23
CA ILE A 922 15.74 5.39 -5.84
C ILE A 922 14.90 4.39 -6.66
N LEU A 923 13.58 4.59 -6.72
CA LEU A 923 12.67 3.70 -7.44
C LEU A 923 12.91 3.70 -8.95
N ASP A 924 13.37 4.82 -9.51
CA ASP A 924 13.77 4.93 -10.90
C ASP A 924 14.91 3.97 -11.22
N GLU A 925 15.83 3.74 -10.30
CA GLU A 925 16.96 2.84 -10.51
C GLU A 925 16.60 1.36 -10.32
N VAL A 926 15.38 1.09 -9.86
CA VAL A 926 14.82 -0.26 -9.73
C VAL A 926 14.00 -0.57 -10.99
N LYS A 927 14.58 -1.40 -11.85
CA LYS A 927 14.07 -1.74 -13.19
C LYS A 927 13.62 -3.19 -13.27
N VAL A 928 12.88 -3.51 -14.33
CA VAL A 928 12.51 -4.89 -14.71
C VAL A 928 13.24 -5.32 -15.99
N ASN A 929 13.21 -6.60 -16.36
CA ASN A 929 13.96 -7.11 -17.51
C ASN A 929 13.58 -6.42 -18.83
N SER A 930 12.31 -6.05 -18.99
CA SER A 930 11.84 -5.35 -20.20
C SER A 930 12.49 -3.97 -20.40
N GLU A 931 13.06 -3.39 -19.35
CA GLU A 931 13.73 -2.09 -19.38
C GLU A 931 15.25 -2.21 -19.63
N SER A 932 15.78 -3.45 -19.73
CA SER A 932 17.20 -3.73 -19.95
C SER A 932 18.13 -3.05 -18.92
N PRO A 933 18.04 -3.43 -17.63
CA PRO A 933 18.83 -2.80 -16.57
C PRO A 933 20.33 -2.88 -16.84
N THR A 934 21.03 -1.78 -16.59
CA THR A 934 22.51 -1.77 -16.60
C THR A 934 23.06 -2.47 -15.35
N PRO A 935 24.35 -2.87 -15.33
CA PRO A 935 24.94 -3.50 -14.15
C PRO A 935 24.89 -2.65 -12.85
N ALA A 936 24.80 -1.33 -12.96
CA ALA A 936 24.66 -0.41 -11.83
C ALA A 936 23.20 -0.20 -11.37
N GLN A 937 22.23 -0.80 -12.08
CA GLN A 937 20.80 -0.68 -11.79
C GLN A 937 20.27 -1.94 -11.12
N PHE A 938 19.22 -1.79 -10.33
CA PHE A 938 18.60 -2.92 -9.64
C PHE A 938 17.60 -3.61 -10.58
N ASN A 939 17.55 -4.94 -10.50
CA ASN A 939 16.60 -5.75 -11.25
C ASN A 939 15.68 -6.50 -10.29
N ILE A 940 14.51 -5.93 -10.03
CA ILE A 940 13.54 -6.52 -9.10
C ILE A 940 12.90 -7.79 -9.66
N GLU A 941 12.89 -7.96 -10.99
CA GLU A 941 12.25 -9.11 -11.62
C GLU A 941 12.98 -10.42 -11.30
N THR A 942 14.30 -10.39 -11.10
CA THR A 942 15.06 -11.56 -10.64
C THR A 942 14.59 -11.99 -9.25
N VAL A 943 14.54 -11.04 -8.31
CA VAL A 943 14.08 -11.30 -6.93
C VAL A 943 12.64 -11.81 -6.89
N ILE A 944 11.76 -11.25 -7.72
CA ILE A 944 10.37 -11.71 -7.85
C ILE A 944 10.30 -13.13 -8.46
N THR A 945 11.19 -13.44 -9.40
CA THR A 945 11.25 -14.78 -10.01
C THR A 945 11.70 -15.81 -8.98
N ASP A 946 12.74 -15.49 -8.21
CA ASP A 946 13.25 -16.37 -7.15
C ASP A 946 12.19 -16.59 -6.07
N LEU A 947 11.51 -15.52 -5.63
CA LEU A 947 10.37 -15.62 -4.70
C LEU A 947 9.25 -16.52 -5.24
N ARG A 948 8.95 -16.42 -6.54
CA ARG A 948 7.92 -17.26 -7.16
C ARG A 948 8.33 -18.72 -7.17
N ASP A 949 9.58 -19.02 -7.52
CA ASP A 949 10.09 -20.39 -7.57
C ASP A 949 10.12 -20.99 -6.15
N ASP A 950 10.58 -20.20 -5.17
CA ASP A 950 10.55 -20.54 -3.75
C ASP A 950 9.13 -20.87 -3.26
N LEU A 951 8.14 -20.02 -3.58
CA LEU A 951 6.74 -20.23 -3.17
C LEU A 951 6.06 -21.42 -3.85
N ALA A 952 6.42 -21.71 -5.11
CA ALA A 952 5.87 -22.86 -5.83
C ALA A 952 6.33 -24.18 -5.20
N ASP A 953 7.57 -24.22 -4.72
CA ASP A 953 8.20 -25.43 -4.21
C ASP A 953 8.02 -25.64 -2.70
N TYR A 954 7.80 -24.58 -1.93
CA TYR A 954 7.77 -24.62 -0.47
C TYR A 954 6.66 -25.52 0.13
N PRO A 955 5.39 -25.45 -0.33
CA PRO A 955 4.31 -26.28 0.19
C PRO A 955 4.42 -27.76 -0.21
N ASP A 956 4.92 -28.05 -1.43
CA ASP A 956 4.96 -29.38 -2.02
C ASP A 956 5.76 -30.42 -1.20
N ASN A 957 6.68 -29.95 -0.38
CA ASN A 957 7.56 -30.79 0.44
C ASN A 957 7.12 -30.90 1.90
N ARG A 958 5.94 -30.37 2.25
CA ARG A 958 5.42 -30.32 3.62
C ARG A 958 4.04 -30.99 3.74
N PRO A 959 3.68 -31.49 4.93
CA PRO A 959 2.33 -31.96 5.20
C PRO A 959 1.27 -30.89 4.94
N SER A 960 0.10 -31.33 4.50
CA SER A 960 -1.09 -30.48 4.36
C SER A 960 -1.61 -29.92 5.69
N ASP A 961 -1.15 -30.47 6.82
CA ASP A 961 -1.42 -29.95 8.15
C ASP A 961 -0.49 -28.77 8.47
N LEU A 962 -1.05 -27.56 8.53
CA LEU A 962 -0.32 -26.30 8.79
C LEU A 962 0.12 -26.12 10.25
N GLU A 963 -0.35 -26.98 11.15
CA GLU A 963 0.11 -27.05 12.55
C GLU A 963 1.29 -28.01 12.73
N SER A 964 1.71 -28.72 11.68
CA SER A 964 2.90 -29.56 11.70
C SER A 964 4.16 -28.76 12.01
N THR A 965 5.10 -29.37 12.74
CA THR A 965 6.39 -28.77 13.08
C THR A 965 7.23 -28.42 11.86
N GLU A 966 6.95 -29.00 10.69
CA GLU A 966 7.63 -28.65 9.43
C GLU A 966 7.26 -27.25 8.91
N TRP A 967 6.24 -26.61 9.48
CA TRP A 967 5.84 -25.23 9.22
C TRP A 967 6.31 -24.25 10.30
N ASP A 968 7.06 -24.72 11.32
CA ASP A 968 7.47 -23.88 12.46
C ASP A 968 8.31 -22.68 12.01
N ASP A 969 9.12 -22.83 10.97
CA ASP A 969 9.89 -21.74 10.36
C ASP A 969 9.02 -20.50 10.09
N VAL A 970 7.86 -20.69 9.43
CA VAL A 970 6.94 -19.59 9.08
C VAL A 970 6.37 -18.94 10.33
N SER A 971 6.02 -19.75 11.34
CA SER A 971 5.56 -19.27 12.64
C SER A 971 6.62 -18.41 13.33
N ASP A 972 7.88 -18.83 13.21
CA ASP A 972 9.02 -18.15 13.78
C ASP A 972 9.29 -16.81 13.10
N ALA A 973 9.18 -16.70 11.76
CA ALA A 973 9.29 -15.40 11.09
C ALA A 973 8.14 -14.46 11.45
N VAL A 974 6.90 -14.96 11.50
CA VAL A 974 5.76 -14.11 11.87
C VAL A 974 5.93 -13.58 13.29
N SER A 975 6.32 -14.45 14.22
CA SER A 975 6.63 -14.07 15.60
C SER A 975 7.82 -13.11 15.68
N CYS A 976 8.84 -13.29 14.83
CA CYS A 976 10.00 -12.40 14.74
C CYS A 976 9.61 -10.99 14.33
N ILE A 977 8.87 -10.86 13.22
CA ILE A 977 8.45 -9.56 12.71
C ILE A 977 7.56 -8.87 13.74
N PHE A 978 6.64 -9.61 14.37
CA PHE A 978 5.86 -9.12 15.51
C PHE A 978 6.77 -8.62 16.64
N ASP A 979 7.72 -9.44 17.10
CA ASP A 979 8.58 -9.11 18.23
C ASP A 979 9.50 -7.90 17.96
N ILE A 980 9.93 -7.71 16.72
CA ILE A 980 10.82 -6.60 16.32
C ILE A 980 10.05 -5.31 16.08
N LEU A 981 8.84 -5.38 15.52
CA LEU A 981 8.12 -4.18 15.07
C LEU A 981 6.93 -3.80 15.97
N ALA A 982 6.34 -4.71 16.75
CA ALA A 982 5.16 -4.37 17.53
C ALA A 982 5.47 -3.32 18.61
N ASN A 983 4.51 -2.43 18.87
CA ASN A 983 4.69 -1.36 19.85
C ASN A 983 4.83 -1.90 21.27
N ASP A 984 4.07 -2.97 21.58
CA ASP A 984 4.03 -3.58 22.91
C ASP A 984 5.06 -4.70 23.11
N SER A 985 5.82 -5.07 22.06
CA SER A 985 6.83 -6.12 22.23
C SER A 985 8.04 -5.61 23.00
N VAL A 986 8.47 -6.43 23.95
CA VAL A 986 9.65 -6.18 24.79
C VAL A 986 10.95 -6.18 23.98
N TYR A 987 10.92 -6.78 22.79
CA TYR A 987 12.05 -6.88 21.87
C TYR A 987 12.03 -5.82 20.75
N SER A 988 11.02 -4.95 20.76
CA SER A 988 10.77 -3.99 19.70
C SER A 988 11.94 -3.04 19.47
N ILE A 989 12.24 -2.77 18.19
CA ILE A 989 13.21 -1.75 17.77
C ILE A 989 12.53 -0.40 17.49
N VAL A 990 11.20 -0.33 17.55
CA VAL A 990 10.45 0.91 17.32
C VAL A 990 10.93 2.06 18.23
N PRO A 991 11.22 1.84 19.53
CA PRO A 991 11.80 2.89 20.37
C PRO A 991 13.20 3.35 19.92
N ASN A 992 14.01 2.44 19.38
CA ASN A 992 15.33 2.76 18.82
C ASN A 992 15.18 3.60 17.54
N ALA A 993 14.25 3.22 16.65
CA ALA A 993 13.94 4.00 15.46
C ALA A 993 13.42 5.41 15.81
N ASP A 994 12.52 5.52 16.80
CA ASP A 994 12.03 6.82 17.30
C ASP A 994 13.17 7.70 17.82
N GLY A 995 14.07 7.13 18.63
CA GLY A 995 15.22 7.86 19.13
C GLY A 995 16.19 8.27 18.02
N LEU A 996 16.41 7.43 17.00
CA LEU A 996 17.33 7.75 15.89
C LEU A 996 16.77 8.89 15.05
N LEU A 997 15.45 8.88 14.80
CA LEU A 997 14.77 10.00 14.17
C LEU A 997 14.87 11.26 15.03
N GLU A 998 14.73 11.16 16.36
CA GLU A 998 14.93 12.31 17.25
C GLU A 998 16.36 12.87 17.15
N VAL A 999 17.38 12.01 17.08
CA VAL A 999 18.78 12.43 16.90
C VAL A 999 18.96 13.15 15.56
N LEU A 1000 18.37 12.65 14.47
CA LEU A 1000 18.42 13.31 13.16
C LEU A 1000 17.74 14.68 13.18
N ILE A 1001 16.60 14.79 13.86
CA ILE A 1001 15.81 16.04 13.96
C ILE A 1001 16.54 17.09 14.80
N VAL A 1002 17.19 16.67 15.88
CA VAL A 1002 17.96 17.57 16.75
C VAL A 1002 19.29 17.96 16.12
N SER A 1003 19.96 17.04 15.40
CA SER A 1003 21.26 17.31 14.79
C SER A 1003 21.19 18.22 13.56
N GLN A 1004 20.09 18.18 12.80
CA GLN A 1004 19.86 19.01 11.59
C GLN A 1004 21.08 18.98 10.65
N PRO A 1005 21.38 17.82 10.02
CA PRO A 1005 22.52 17.71 9.12
C PRO A 1005 22.31 18.56 7.86
N THR A 1006 23.38 19.21 7.40
CA THR A 1006 23.40 19.93 6.12
C THR A 1006 23.57 18.95 4.96
N GLN A 1007 23.22 19.38 3.74
CA GLN A 1007 23.39 18.58 2.52
C GLN A 1007 24.83 18.07 2.34
N ALA A 1008 25.84 18.90 2.59
CA ALA A 1008 27.23 18.50 2.48
C ALA A 1008 27.58 17.39 3.50
N GLU A 1009 27.10 17.53 4.73
CA GLU A 1009 27.34 16.53 5.78
C GLU A 1009 26.61 15.20 5.48
N VAL A 1010 25.40 15.25 4.91
CA VAL A 1010 24.68 14.04 4.48
C VAL A 1010 25.44 13.31 3.37
N SER A 1011 25.92 14.03 2.35
CA SER A 1011 26.75 13.46 1.29
C SER A 1011 28.00 12.82 1.89
N SER A 1012 28.74 13.55 2.72
CA SER A 1012 29.97 13.01 3.32
C SER A 1012 29.71 11.78 4.20
N MET A 1013 28.61 11.73 4.95
CA MET A 1013 28.24 10.53 5.71
C MET A 1013 27.95 9.32 4.81
N LEU A 1014 27.27 9.52 3.69
CA LEU A 1014 27.00 8.44 2.75
C LEU A 1014 28.27 8.00 1.99
N ASP A 1015 29.21 8.91 1.72
CA ASP A 1015 30.54 8.56 1.19
C ASP A 1015 31.31 7.66 2.14
N LEU A 1016 31.27 7.98 3.44
CA LEU A 1016 31.84 7.13 4.49
C LEU A 1016 31.18 5.75 4.57
N VAL A 1017 29.86 5.64 4.39
CA VAL A 1017 29.18 4.34 4.29
C VAL A 1017 29.70 3.56 3.08
N GLY A 1018 29.83 4.21 1.92
CA GLY A 1018 30.38 3.59 0.71
C GLY A 1018 31.82 3.10 0.89
N VAL A 1019 32.65 3.84 1.64
CA VAL A 1019 34.01 3.44 2.01
C VAL A 1019 34.04 2.15 2.84
N MET A 1020 33.07 1.93 3.74
CA MET A 1020 33.01 0.68 4.52
C MET A 1020 32.81 -0.57 3.64
N LEU A 1021 32.17 -0.39 2.48
CA LEU A 1021 31.77 -1.46 1.54
C LEU A 1021 32.81 -1.71 0.44
N THR A 1022 33.96 -1.04 0.48
CA THR A 1022 35.00 -1.15 -0.54
C THR A 1022 36.33 -1.60 0.06
N GLU A 1023 37.16 -2.21 -0.78
CA GLU A 1023 38.55 -2.53 -0.47
C GLU A 1023 39.41 -1.26 -0.49
N ALA A 1024 40.69 -1.39 -0.13
CA ALA A 1024 41.63 -0.27 -0.05
C ALA A 1024 41.85 0.50 -1.38
N ASP A 1025 41.35 -0.02 -2.50
CA ASP A 1025 41.39 0.64 -3.81
C ASP A 1025 40.21 1.61 -4.04
N GLY A 1026 39.21 1.63 -3.15
CA GLY A 1026 38.03 2.48 -3.23
C GLY A 1026 37.06 2.16 -4.37
N VAL A 1027 37.24 1.03 -5.06
CA VAL A 1027 36.42 0.65 -6.21
C VAL A 1027 35.93 -0.78 -6.10
N THR A 1028 36.76 -1.69 -5.64
CA THR A 1028 36.40 -3.11 -5.48
C THR A 1028 35.54 -3.28 -4.25
N GLN A 1029 34.41 -3.97 -4.38
CA GLN A 1029 33.52 -4.28 -3.26
C GLN A 1029 34.21 -5.19 -2.23
N SER A 1030 34.02 -4.87 -0.96
CA SER A 1030 34.50 -5.64 0.19
C SER A 1030 33.32 -6.25 0.92
N TYR A 1031 33.43 -7.51 1.32
CA TYR A 1031 32.43 -8.19 2.15
C TYR A 1031 32.84 -8.23 3.63
N LEU A 1032 33.58 -7.22 4.09
CA LEU A 1032 34.19 -7.22 5.41
C LEU A 1032 33.16 -7.28 6.55
N ILE A 1033 32.01 -6.63 6.41
CA ILE A 1033 30.95 -6.64 7.42
C ILE A 1033 30.28 -8.02 7.45
N SER A 1034 29.97 -8.59 6.28
CA SER A 1034 29.42 -9.93 6.10
C SER A 1034 30.36 -10.99 6.66
N ASP A 1035 31.67 -10.89 6.42
CA ASP A 1035 32.68 -11.78 6.98
C ASP A 1035 32.72 -11.72 8.51
N ILE A 1036 32.63 -10.52 9.10
CA ILE A 1036 32.57 -10.36 10.56
C ILE A 1036 31.33 -11.10 11.10
N LEU A 1037 30.17 -10.88 10.48
CA LEU A 1037 28.90 -11.44 10.94
C LEU A 1037 28.78 -12.95 10.68
N SER A 1038 29.33 -13.46 9.59
CA SER A 1038 29.18 -14.87 9.16
C SER A 1038 30.35 -15.78 9.53
N SER A 1039 31.51 -15.22 9.91
CA SER A 1039 32.69 -16.03 10.27
C SER A 1039 33.20 -15.74 11.68
N ASP A 1040 33.32 -14.46 12.05
CA ASP A 1040 33.95 -14.11 13.33
C ASP A 1040 32.94 -14.13 14.50
N VAL A 1041 31.74 -13.59 14.31
CA VAL A 1041 30.65 -13.61 15.32
C VAL A 1041 30.22 -15.03 15.69
N PRO A 1042 30.05 -16.00 14.77
CA PRO A 1042 29.70 -17.38 15.13
C PRO A 1042 30.70 -18.02 16.09
N ASN A 1043 32.00 -17.79 15.88
CA ASN A 1043 33.05 -18.28 16.77
C ASN A 1043 32.99 -17.64 18.16
N LEU A 1044 32.66 -16.33 18.23
CA LEU A 1044 32.41 -15.65 19.50
C LEU A 1044 31.19 -16.24 20.22
N LEU A 1045 30.08 -16.45 19.51
CA LEU A 1045 28.85 -17.01 20.07
C LEU A 1045 29.07 -18.42 20.62
N ARG A 1046 29.74 -19.31 19.89
CA ARG A 1046 30.09 -20.67 20.38
C ARG A 1046 31.05 -20.65 21.56
N SER A 1047 31.96 -19.67 21.61
CA SER A 1047 32.81 -19.47 22.78
C SER A 1047 31.98 -19.05 24.00
N SER A 1048 30.98 -18.19 23.80
CA SER A 1048 30.05 -17.69 24.83
C SER A 1048 29.03 -18.72 25.33
N ALA A 1049 28.61 -19.63 24.45
CA ALA A 1049 27.43 -20.46 24.62
C ALA A 1049 27.35 -21.18 25.98
N PRO A 1050 28.44 -21.77 26.53
CA PRO A 1050 28.35 -22.49 27.80
C PRO A 1050 27.94 -21.65 29.00
N HIS A 1051 28.04 -20.32 28.91
CA HIS A 1051 27.74 -19.38 29.99
C HIS A 1051 26.79 -18.27 29.53
N ALA A 1052 26.02 -18.52 28.46
CA ALA A 1052 25.10 -17.58 27.83
C ALA A 1052 24.07 -16.99 28.80
N ARG A 1053 23.58 -17.78 29.76
CA ARG A 1053 22.60 -17.32 30.75
C ARG A 1053 23.14 -16.19 31.61
N GLY A 1054 24.31 -16.37 32.22
CA GLY A 1054 24.89 -15.32 33.04
C GLY A 1054 25.32 -14.10 32.25
N LEU A 1055 25.74 -14.32 31.00
CA LEU A 1055 26.01 -13.25 30.05
C LEU A 1055 24.78 -12.35 29.86
N ILE A 1056 23.63 -12.95 29.56
CA ILE A 1056 22.35 -12.24 29.39
C ILE A 1056 21.92 -11.57 30.69
N GLY A 1057 22.12 -12.21 31.84
CA GLY A 1057 21.79 -11.62 33.14
C GLY A 1057 22.60 -10.36 33.46
N VAL A 1058 23.90 -10.36 33.16
CA VAL A 1058 24.75 -9.16 33.30
C VAL A 1058 24.39 -8.11 32.24
N MET A 1059 24.07 -8.51 31.01
CA MET A 1059 23.59 -7.56 29.98
C MET A 1059 22.30 -6.87 30.40
N ALA A 1060 21.34 -7.61 30.97
CA ALA A 1060 20.12 -7.05 31.53
C ALA A 1060 20.45 -6.02 32.62
N GLY A 1061 21.41 -6.33 33.50
CA GLY A 1061 21.89 -5.42 34.54
C GLY A 1061 22.63 -4.19 34.00
N ILE A 1062 23.39 -4.30 32.91
CA ILE A 1062 24.08 -3.17 32.25
C ILE A 1062 23.06 -2.25 31.56
N ALA A 1063 22.06 -2.82 30.90
CA ALA A 1063 21.01 -2.07 30.21
C ALA A 1063 19.96 -1.48 31.17
N ALA A 1064 19.95 -1.88 32.44
CA ALA A 1064 18.98 -1.43 33.42
C ALA A 1064 19.07 0.09 33.67
N PRO A 1065 17.93 0.80 33.79
CA PRO A 1065 17.93 2.23 34.07
C PRO A 1065 18.70 2.56 35.36
N GLY A 1066 19.56 3.56 35.28
CA GLY A 1066 20.36 4.06 36.39
C GLY A 1066 21.51 3.15 36.83
N THR A 1067 21.93 2.17 36.03
CA THR A 1067 23.08 1.30 36.32
C THR A 1067 24.31 1.67 35.49
N PHE A 1068 25.27 0.74 35.31
CA PHE A 1068 26.54 0.99 34.64
C PHE A 1068 26.41 1.47 33.20
N GLY A 1069 25.46 0.95 32.43
CA GLY A 1069 25.28 1.37 31.03
C GLY A 1069 24.95 2.86 30.93
N ASP A 1070 23.95 3.32 31.69
CA ASP A 1070 23.59 4.74 31.75
C ASP A 1070 24.74 5.61 32.25
N TYR A 1071 25.46 5.14 33.28
CA TYR A 1071 26.63 5.85 33.79
C TYR A 1071 27.73 5.97 32.72
N PHE A 1072 28.04 4.88 32.02
CA PHE A 1072 29.03 4.85 30.94
C PHE A 1072 28.65 5.82 29.82
N LEU A 1073 27.40 5.77 29.34
CA LEU A 1073 26.93 6.59 28.22
C LEU A 1073 26.81 8.09 28.58
N LEU A 1074 26.46 8.42 29.83
CA LEU A 1074 26.26 9.81 30.26
C LEU A 1074 27.54 10.48 30.81
N ARG A 1075 28.41 9.72 31.49
CA ARG A 1075 29.55 10.27 32.26
C ARG A 1075 30.91 9.94 31.69
N MET A 1076 31.05 8.87 30.92
CA MET A 1076 32.34 8.47 30.33
C MET A 1076 32.44 9.00 28.90
N LYS A 1077 32.48 10.33 28.77
CA LYS A 1077 32.75 11.03 27.50
C LYS A 1077 34.21 11.50 27.49
N SER A 1078 34.89 11.41 26.35
CA SER A 1078 36.22 12.04 26.20
C SER A 1078 36.07 13.56 26.21
N ASP A 1079 37.08 14.30 26.65
CA ASP A 1079 37.20 15.76 26.43
C ASP A 1079 37.86 16.11 25.09
N GLN A 1080 38.44 15.12 24.40
CA GLN A 1080 39.08 15.29 23.10
C GLN A 1080 38.05 15.17 21.96
N SER A 1081 38.43 15.66 20.78
CA SER A 1081 37.59 15.57 19.57
C SER A 1081 37.31 14.11 19.18
N ILE A 1082 36.19 13.86 18.49
CA ILE A 1082 35.87 12.51 18.02
C ILE A 1082 36.93 11.94 17.05
N ASP A 1083 37.60 12.81 16.29
CA ASP A 1083 38.72 12.41 15.44
C ASP A 1083 39.85 11.77 16.27
N GLU A 1084 40.32 12.45 17.32
CA GLU A 1084 41.39 11.94 18.18
C GLU A 1084 40.99 10.64 18.89
N VAL A 1085 39.72 10.50 19.26
CA VAL A 1085 39.16 9.26 19.83
C VAL A 1085 39.21 8.13 18.81
N LEU A 1086 38.78 8.36 17.57
CA LEU A 1086 38.79 7.35 16.50
C LEU A 1086 40.22 6.96 16.10
N VAL A 1087 41.14 7.93 16.01
CA VAL A 1087 42.56 7.68 15.72
C VAL A 1087 43.18 6.74 16.74
N GLN A 1088 42.99 7.07 18.01
CA GLN A 1088 43.62 6.32 19.08
C GLN A 1088 42.93 4.99 19.31
N LEU A 1089 41.62 4.90 19.06
CA LEU A 1089 40.89 3.63 19.07
C LEU A 1089 41.42 2.68 17.99
N GLU A 1090 41.61 3.17 16.76
CA GLU A 1090 42.20 2.39 15.67
C GLU A 1090 43.56 1.81 16.06
N GLN A 1091 44.46 2.68 16.53
CA GLN A 1091 45.82 2.31 16.93
C GLN A 1091 45.82 1.33 18.10
N PHE A 1092 44.99 1.58 19.11
CA PHE A 1092 44.86 0.71 20.28
C PHE A 1092 44.35 -0.68 19.88
N LEU A 1093 43.31 -0.77 19.04
CA LEU A 1093 42.76 -2.04 18.57
C LEU A 1093 43.75 -2.85 17.72
N ALA A 1094 44.66 -2.19 16.99
CA ALA A 1094 45.71 -2.83 16.19
C ALA A 1094 47.00 -3.12 16.99
N ASP A 1095 47.10 -2.65 18.24
CA ASP A 1095 48.31 -2.73 19.04
C ASP A 1095 48.71 -4.20 19.30
N PRO A 1096 50.01 -4.57 19.13
CA PRO A 1096 50.53 -5.88 19.51
C PRO A 1096 50.15 -6.33 20.92
N VAL A 1097 49.95 -5.41 21.85
CA VAL A 1097 49.54 -5.64 23.24
C VAL A 1097 48.13 -6.27 23.32
N ILE A 1098 47.23 -5.99 22.36
CA ILE A 1098 45.90 -6.64 22.22
C ILE A 1098 45.99 -7.86 21.29
N GLN A 1099 46.69 -7.71 20.16
CA GLN A 1099 46.69 -8.70 19.08
C GLN A 1099 47.60 -9.91 19.32
N SER A 1100 48.45 -9.88 20.35
CA SER A 1100 49.31 -11.02 20.71
C SER A 1100 48.49 -12.27 21.02
N THR A 1101 48.95 -13.42 20.49
CA THR A 1101 48.37 -14.75 20.74
C THR A 1101 49.13 -15.54 21.81
N GLY A 1102 50.26 -15.02 22.29
CA GLY A 1102 51.10 -15.67 23.30
C GLY A 1102 50.62 -15.39 24.73
N PRO A 1103 50.80 -16.35 25.68
CA PRO A 1103 50.58 -16.13 27.11
C PRO A 1103 51.72 -15.28 27.69
N ASP A 1104 51.69 -13.98 27.43
CA ASP A 1104 52.66 -12.98 27.91
C ASP A 1104 51.98 -12.05 28.92
N PRO A 1105 52.62 -11.69 30.05
CA PRO A 1105 52.16 -10.60 30.93
C PRO A 1105 51.84 -9.28 30.22
N ASN A 1106 52.45 -9.01 29.07
CA ASN A 1106 52.16 -7.83 28.24
C ASN A 1106 50.92 -7.99 27.34
N ASN A 1107 50.28 -9.16 27.32
CA ASN A 1107 49.05 -9.40 26.58
C ASN A 1107 47.85 -9.07 27.46
N ILE A 1108 47.12 -8.00 27.11
CA ILE A 1108 46.00 -7.53 27.94
C ILE A 1108 44.85 -8.54 27.93
N LEU A 1109 44.52 -9.15 26.78
CA LEU A 1109 43.44 -10.13 26.70
C LEU A 1109 43.77 -11.37 27.54
N TYR A 1110 45.04 -11.81 27.52
CA TYR A 1110 45.47 -12.93 28.36
C TYR A 1110 45.35 -12.60 29.86
N SER A 1111 45.77 -11.40 30.26
CA SER A 1111 45.70 -10.95 31.64
C SER A 1111 44.24 -10.72 32.09
N ALA A 1112 43.39 -10.17 31.23
CA ALA A 1112 41.95 -9.99 31.44
C ALA A 1112 41.26 -11.31 31.72
N GLY A 1113 41.51 -12.30 30.86
CA GLY A 1113 40.91 -13.62 30.99
C GLY A 1113 41.37 -14.34 32.25
N THR A 1114 42.65 -14.18 32.62
CA THR A 1114 43.22 -14.76 33.84
C THR A 1114 42.65 -14.10 35.11
N LEU A 1115 42.43 -12.78 35.13
CA LEU A 1115 41.77 -12.14 36.28
C LEU A 1115 40.28 -12.48 36.34
N SER A 1116 39.58 -12.47 35.21
CA SER A 1116 38.16 -12.84 35.14
C SER A 1116 37.93 -14.24 35.69
N LYS A 1117 38.82 -15.18 35.35
CA LYS A 1117 38.88 -16.52 35.93
C LYS A 1117 39.01 -16.50 37.46
N ALA A 1118 39.97 -15.74 37.99
CA ALA A 1118 40.23 -15.66 39.42
C ALA A 1118 39.04 -15.06 40.18
N ILE A 1119 38.40 -14.02 39.65
CA ILE A 1119 37.22 -13.40 40.25
C ILE A 1119 36.02 -14.37 40.19
N ALA A 1120 35.82 -15.06 39.06
CA ALA A 1120 34.79 -16.08 38.93
C ALA A 1120 35.00 -17.23 39.92
N ASP A 1121 36.25 -17.70 40.09
CA ASP A 1121 36.61 -18.74 41.07
C ASP A 1121 36.30 -18.29 42.52
N ILE A 1122 36.62 -17.04 42.87
CA ILE A 1122 36.34 -16.47 44.19
C ILE A 1122 34.83 -16.39 44.43
N LYS A 1123 34.07 -15.86 43.47
CA LYS A 1123 32.61 -15.70 43.59
C LYS A 1123 31.89 -17.06 43.61
N ALA A 1124 32.32 -18.03 42.79
CA ALA A 1124 31.73 -19.37 42.72
C ALA A 1124 31.99 -20.23 43.96
N GLN A 1125 33.14 -20.07 44.62
CA GLN A 1125 33.49 -20.90 45.78
C GLN A 1125 32.69 -20.53 47.04
N GLY A 1126 32.11 -19.32 47.11
CA GLY A 1126 31.48 -18.81 48.33
C GLY A 1126 32.43 -18.92 49.54
N ARG A 1127 31.96 -18.66 50.77
CA ARG A 1127 32.79 -18.78 51.98
C ARG A 1127 33.45 -20.16 52.08
N LYS A 1128 34.76 -20.26 51.79
CA LYS A 1128 35.61 -21.33 52.31
C LYS A 1128 36.10 -20.96 53.69
N THR A 1129 35.42 -21.46 54.72
CA THR A 1129 36.03 -21.57 56.05
C THR A 1129 37.14 -22.60 56.00
N GLY A 1130 38.38 -22.11 55.84
CA GLY A 1130 39.59 -22.75 56.35
C GLY A 1130 40.15 -23.95 55.57
N VAL A 1131 41.13 -23.68 54.72
CA VAL A 1131 42.37 -24.50 54.67
C VAL A 1131 43.54 -23.52 54.72
N GLY A 1132 44.43 -23.72 55.70
CA GLY A 1132 45.42 -22.75 56.15
C GLY A 1132 46.34 -22.23 55.03
N GLY A 1133 46.35 -20.91 54.85
CA GLY A 1133 47.27 -20.21 53.96
C GLY A 1133 46.81 -18.82 53.50
N TYR A 1134 45.50 -18.56 53.48
CA TYR A 1134 44.91 -17.29 53.02
C TYR A 1134 43.88 -16.79 54.04
N TRP A 1135 43.99 -15.51 54.45
CA TRP A 1135 43.07 -14.88 55.41
C TRP A 1135 42.26 -13.80 54.69
N PHE A 1136 40.93 -13.85 54.82
CA PHE A 1136 40.00 -12.79 54.47
C PHE A 1136 38.95 -12.62 55.58
N GLU A 1137 38.97 -11.48 56.28
CA GLU A 1137 37.97 -11.00 57.25
C GLU A 1137 36.92 -10.13 56.56
N ASP A 1138 35.66 -10.31 56.95
CA ASP A 1138 34.50 -9.59 56.47
C ASP A 1138 33.52 -9.37 57.63
N HIS A 1139 32.93 -8.17 57.70
CA HIS A 1139 31.98 -7.71 58.71
C HIS A 1139 30.56 -7.70 58.13
N TRP A 1140 29.73 -8.70 58.47
CA TRP A 1140 28.30 -8.67 58.18
C TRP A 1140 27.43 -8.86 59.44
N ASN A 1141 26.87 -7.72 59.92
CA ASN A 1141 25.79 -7.45 60.90
C ASN A 1141 26.16 -7.12 62.36
N VAL A 1142 25.49 -6.17 63.06
CA VAL A 1142 24.04 -5.79 63.01
C VAL A 1142 23.76 -4.26 63.02
N THR A 1143 24.72 -3.35 63.09
CA THR A 1143 24.38 -1.89 63.28
C THR A 1143 25.04 -0.87 62.35
N GLU A 1144 25.60 -1.25 61.20
CA GLU A 1144 26.21 -0.28 60.27
C GLU A 1144 25.74 -0.42 58.82
N GLN A 1145 25.44 0.73 58.21
CA GLN A 1145 25.35 0.93 56.75
C GLN A 1145 26.77 1.22 56.22
N GLY A 1146 27.19 0.51 55.16
CA GLY A 1146 28.43 0.75 54.40
C GLY A 1146 28.43 -0.08 53.11
N ASN A 1147 28.54 0.58 51.95
CA ASN A 1147 28.05 0.12 50.63
C ASN A 1147 29.08 -0.64 49.76
N THR A 1148 28.86 -1.95 49.60
CA THR A 1148 28.90 -2.83 48.39
C THR A 1148 30.15 -2.88 47.46
N VAL A 1149 30.14 -3.73 46.41
CA VAL A 1149 31.13 -4.78 45.97
C VAL A 1149 32.64 -4.47 45.98
N PHE A 1150 33.02 -3.21 46.19
CA PHE A 1150 34.39 -2.76 46.31
C PHE A 1150 34.77 -2.14 47.66
N ASP A 1151 33.98 -2.19 48.74
CA ASP A 1151 34.65 -2.37 50.06
C ASP A 1151 35.40 -3.72 50.04
N SER A 1152 34.87 -4.64 49.23
CA SER A 1152 35.18 -6.07 49.16
C SER A 1152 36.37 -6.42 48.26
N LEU A 1153 36.71 -5.59 47.27
CA LEU A 1153 38.01 -5.63 46.55
C LEU A 1153 39.12 -4.86 47.29
N ASN A 1154 38.75 -3.97 48.21
CA ASN A 1154 39.64 -3.18 49.07
C ASN A 1154 40.32 -4.02 50.17
N TYR A 1155 39.67 -5.08 50.64
CA TYR A 1155 40.33 -6.10 51.47
C TYR A 1155 41.30 -6.97 50.64
N ILE A 1156 41.00 -7.22 49.35
CA ILE A 1156 41.74 -8.17 48.49
C ILE A 1156 43.16 -7.73 48.14
N PHE A 1157 43.42 -6.43 48.08
CA PHE A 1157 44.80 -5.90 47.95
C PHE A 1157 45.45 -5.56 49.30
N SER A 1158 44.83 -5.91 50.44
CA SER A 1158 45.44 -5.64 51.73
C SER A 1158 46.64 -6.57 51.99
N ARG A 1159 47.83 -5.98 51.98
CA ARG A 1159 48.92 -6.41 52.87
C ARG A 1159 49.42 -5.20 53.64
N LYS A 1160 48.90 -5.02 54.85
CA LYS A 1160 49.61 -4.32 55.91
C LYS A 1160 49.98 -5.32 57.01
N VAL A 1161 51.22 -5.77 56.98
CA VAL A 1161 52.00 -6.13 58.17
C VAL A 1161 53.37 -5.53 57.92
N ARG A 1162 53.80 -4.45 58.57
CA ARG A 1162 53.49 -3.91 59.90
C ARG A 1162 53.00 -2.46 59.87
#